data_AF-A0A1I6QZF8-F1
#
_entry.id   AF-A0A1I6QZF8-F1
#
_cell.length_a   1.000
_cell.length_b   1.000
_cell.length_c   1.000
_cell.angle_alpha   90.00
_cell.angle_beta   90.00
_cell.angle_gamma   90.00
#
_symmetry.space_group_name_H-M   'P 1'
#
loop_
_entity.id
_entity.type
_entity.pdbx_description
1 polymer ?
#
loop_
_entity_poly.entity_id
_entity_poly.type
_entity_poly.pdbx_seq_one_letter_code
_entity_poly.pdbx_strand_id
1 'polypeptide(L)'
;MKKKMTLVLLACSMVFTLFGFSLTVDQGSKAEAAGYTAKLPKMPPTSAVVVLDITKDKSEHSWESTEALLAITTIQGIVNRTSSTKIYLVNAPQKWTGIWNPPATDQWALDDGLVPGTKTYPTLNQSKRFPVLSYLVQNYASYIKGSVLYPSLSTTVNDSAVMAAITAAAQTDAIPLSSAIQSYLSTTEGKTYTSLADTRGFANEIDAFRWAKANYFNANTTKAFVAKHGFKYWGGSPALVPMTFDYFVASKAFIYSLDANKTNERAEVASLLNTTNYPAGTPVLGEINGELSELQEIEDRGYFFTFLDGANYSVHSSYASDPAAITAPAAPVASTIDNNGVYVAFYVTDGDNLSIAEYNHHNYWRNSGYKGQVPMGWSLPPMLLDLYPKKLQWLSANNYNNNYELIANYNDGSAPNTAAGETAFTTAYKDYLSNSNGLFRSMNYFDTSAAANNIITTINPYFSIRGYQGATNGNPVSWSSIGQIPDTTISGSTQSTATPQEIANAAKYVADHTAAGTPAFVVVSVGDGGHSGDPSEDAALAKAIMLNNAGGRNYHFLRPVDLAATWKAYSSPTPPSGNYEAESATLTGGVATYTNSYASGGQIAGSFYQGGAISFANVASGSSVQIRYANGSTVQGKASLYVGGTDVAQVTLPPTGSWDTFSTVTVNVTVGGTVKLQIDADDAATMGGSFTTAGNIDKITVSGTGGGGGQSSFEAEAAALAGGAAIFTNGGASGGQIVGSFYQGGSLTFTGAASGSSLTVRYANGSTITGRASLYVNGVDVAQIVLPPTGSWNTFSTVTVNGAVQGTIKIQIDADDASTMGGSFITAGNLDKITIN
;
A
#
# COMPACT_ATOMS: atom_id res chain seq x y z
N MET A 1 47.89 -37.34 43.29
CA MET A 1 47.85 -38.21 42.09
C MET A 1 47.10 -37.47 40.98
N LYS A 2 47.69 -37.41 39.78
CA LYS A 2 47.14 -37.17 38.42
C LYS A 2 45.59 -36.97 38.34
N LYS A 3 44.99 -36.01 37.64
CA LYS A 3 45.25 -35.45 36.28
C LYS A 3 44.37 -34.18 36.05
N LYS A 4 44.82 -33.35 35.10
CA LYS A 4 44.27 -32.12 34.50
C LYS A 4 42.82 -32.22 33.98
N MET A 5 42.02 -31.14 34.05
CA MET A 5 41.75 -30.23 32.91
C MET A 5 40.85 -29.03 33.30
N THR A 6 41.27 -27.88 32.78
CA THR A 6 40.72 -26.50 32.67
C THR A 6 39.28 -26.46 32.10
N LEU A 7 38.41 -25.44 32.22
CA LEU A 7 38.44 -24.01 32.61
C LEU A 7 36.97 -23.47 32.67
N VAL A 8 36.75 -22.38 33.43
CA VAL A 8 35.75 -21.28 33.26
C VAL A 8 34.37 -21.32 34.00
N LEU A 9 34.20 -20.28 34.83
CA LEU A 9 33.02 -19.50 35.26
C LEU A 9 32.26 -19.80 36.58
N LEU A 10 31.97 -18.69 37.26
CA LEU A 10 31.08 -18.40 38.40
C LEU A 10 31.57 -18.74 39.82
N ALA A 11 31.80 -17.69 40.62
CA ALA A 11 30.92 -17.31 41.73
C ALA A 11 31.56 -16.21 42.60
N CYS A 12 30.92 -15.04 42.67
CA CYS A 12 30.99 -14.17 43.85
C CYS A 12 29.55 -13.97 44.34
N SER A 13 29.30 -14.45 45.55
CA SER A 13 28.06 -14.25 46.30
C SER A 13 28.43 -13.53 47.59
N MET A 14 27.82 -12.38 47.87
CA MET A 14 27.67 -11.83 49.23
C MET A 14 26.48 -10.84 49.23
N VAL A 15 25.30 -11.31 49.66
CA VAL A 15 24.60 -11.02 50.93
C VAL A 15 23.86 -9.65 50.99
N PHE A 16 22.54 -9.77 50.83
CA PHE A 16 21.37 -9.01 51.31
C PHE A 16 21.55 -7.93 52.41
N THR A 17 20.88 -6.78 52.30
CA THR A 17 19.55 -6.52 52.95
C THR A 17 18.91 -5.15 52.63
N LEU A 18 17.57 -5.19 52.46
CA LEU A 18 16.51 -4.18 52.69
C LEU A 18 16.48 -2.84 51.94
N PHE A 19 15.54 -2.69 50.99
CA PHE A 19 14.35 -1.83 51.10
C PHE A 19 13.30 -2.31 50.09
N GLY A 20 12.06 -2.49 50.55
CA GLY A 20 10.98 -3.08 49.78
C GLY A 20 10.43 -2.15 48.69
N PHE A 21 10.46 -2.64 47.45
CA PHE A 21 9.52 -2.29 46.40
C PHE A 21 9.10 -3.61 45.74
N SER A 22 7.85 -4.03 45.93
CA SER A 22 7.25 -5.09 45.13
C SER A 22 7.03 -4.55 43.72
N LEU A 23 7.98 -4.82 42.83
CA LEU A 23 7.72 -4.87 41.39
C LEU A 23 6.99 -6.18 41.12
N THR A 24 5.67 -6.10 41.02
CA THR A 24 4.88 -7.18 40.40
C THR A 24 5.21 -7.14 38.91
N VAL A 25 6.13 -7.99 38.48
CA VAL A 25 6.34 -8.27 37.05
C VAL A 25 5.13 -9.09 36.63
N ASP A 26 4.19 -8.43 35.95
CA ASP A 26 3.12 -9.10 35.23
C ASP A 26 3.75 -9.87 34.06
N GLN A 27 3.97 -11.17 34.26
CA GLN A 27 4.32 -12.07 33.18
C GLN A 27 3.05 -12.37 32.38
N GLY A 28 2.75 -11.48 31.44
CA GLY A 28 1.51 -11.53 30.69
C GLY A 28 1.48 -10.69 29.42
N SER A 29 2.61 -10.41 28.76
CA SER A 29 2.60 -9.93 27.37
C SER A 29 3.52 -10.80 26.51
N LYS A 30 2.93 -11.45 25.50
CA LYS A 30 3.70 -11.93 24.36
C LYS A 30 4.43 -10.71 23.79
N ALA A 31 5.74 -10.87 23.56
CA ALA A 31 6.57 -9.89 22.90
C ALA A 31 5.87 -9.31 21.66
N GLU A 32 5.70 -7.99 21.63
CA GLU A 32 5.39 -7.25 20.41
C GLU A 32 6.43 -7.65 19.36
N ALA A 33 5.97 -8.03 18.17
CA ALA A 33 6.86 -8.25 17.05
C ALA A 33 7.68 -6.97 16.84
N ALA A 34 9.00 -7.08 16.82
CA ALA A 34 9.86 -5.96 16.44
C ALA A 34 9.45 -5.44 15.05
N GLY A 35 9.18 -4.14 14.90
CA GLY A 35 9.00 -3.57 13.55
C GLY A 35 8.64 -2.09 13.42
N TYR A 36 7.68 -1.56 14.19
CA TYR A 36 7.13 -0.21 13.94
C TYR A 36 6.69 0.50 15.22
N THR A 37 6.99 1.80 15.30
CA THR A 37 6.56 2.68 16.40
C THR A 37 5.46 3.60 15.92
N ALA A 38 4.27 3.48 16.53
CA ALA A 38 3.14 4.36 16.25
C ALA A 38 3.52 5.83 16.56
N LYS A 39 3.15 6.73 15.66
CA LYS A 39 3.34 8.18 15.79
C LYS A 39 2.14 8.83 16.48
N LEU A 40 0.96 8.24 16.33
CA LEU A 40 -0.26 8.69 17.01
C LEU A 40 -0.58 7.80 18.23
N PRO A 41 -1.23 8.35 19.28
CA PRO A 41 -1.51 7.62 20.51
C PRO A 41 -2.35 6.34 20.28
N LYS A 42 -1.83 5.20 20.74
CA LYS A 42 -2.57 3.93 20.76
C LYS A 42 -3.33 3.82 22.08
N MET A 43 -4.61 3.45 22.02
CA MET A 43 -5.36 3.14 23.24
C MET A 43 -4.98 1.75 23.77
N PRO A 44 -5.15 1.46 25.08
CA PRO A 44 -4.85 0.14 25.62
C PRO A 44 -5.61 -0.97 24.87
N PRO A 45 -5.01 -2.17 24.68
CA PRO A 45 -5.59 -3.22 23.85
C PRO A 45 -7.06 -3.55 24.19
N THR A 46 -7.89 -3.64 23.16
CA THR A 46 -9.29 -4.06 23.29
C THR A 46 -9.39 -5.58 23.37
N SER A 47 -10.11 -6.08 24.38
CA SER A 47 -10.45 -7.51 24.53
C SER A 47 -11.93 -7.80 24.24
N ALA A 48 -12.80 -6.81 24.48
CA ALA A 48 -14.23 -6.87 24.22
C ALA A 48 -14.78 -5.46 23.94
N VAL A 49 -15.94 -5.40 23.29
CA VAL A 49 -16.69 -4.16 23.09
C VAL A 49 -18.13 -4.28 23.57
N VAL A 50 -18.65 -3.18 24.14
CA VAL A 50 -20.07 -2.95 24.37
C VAL A 50 -20.58 -2.10 23.22
N VAL A 51 -21.41 -2.69 22.37
CA VAL A 51 -21.95 -2.07 21.16
C VAL A 51 -23.24 -1.35 21.50
N LEU A 52 -23.28 -0.04 21.22
CA LEU A 52 -24.41 0.84 21.51
C LEU A 52 -24.89 1.50 20.22
N ASP A 53 -26.16 1.29 19.90
CA ASP A 53 -26.81 1.88 18.72
C ASP A 53 -27.36 3.27 19.06
N ILE A 54 -26.74 4.31 18.48
CA ILE A 54 -27.11 5.70 18.74
C ILE A 54 -28.25 6.22 17.84
N THR A 55 -28.87 5.36 17.03
CA THR A 55 -29.95 5.75 16.09
C THR A 55 -31.03 6.59 16.76
N LYS A 56 -31.43 6.22 17.98
CA LYS A 56 -32.44 6.98 18.71
C LYS A 56 -31.89 8.29 19.28
N ASP A 57 -30.71 8.28 19.89
CA ASP A 57 -30.09 9.45 20.50
C ASP A 57 -29.85 10.59 19.49
N LYS A 58 -29.64 10.25 18.21
CA LYS A 58 -29.49 11.24 17.13
C LYS A 58 -30.78 11.61 16.39
N SER A 59 -31.89 10.89 16.58
CA SER A 59 -33.05 10.90 15.66
C SER A 59 -33.73 12.25 15.45
N GLU A 60 -33.62 13.19 16.39
CA GLU A 60 -34.27 14.50 16.29
C GLU A 60 -33.47 15.51 15.43
N HIS A 61 -32.21 15.20 15.09
CA HIS A 61 -31.29 16.08 14.35
C HIS A 61 -31.24 17.51 14.94
N SER A 62 -31.35 17.63 16.27
CA SER A 62 -31.39 18.90 16.99
C SER A 62 -30.04 19.24 17.62
N TRP A 63 -29.87 20.50 18.04
CA TRP A 63 -28.71 20.90 18.81
C TRP A 63 -28.60 20.11 20.13
N GLU A 64 -29.72 19.77 20.80
CA GLU A 64 -29.68 18.86 21.96
C GLU A 64 -29.20 17.46 21.60
N SER A 65 -29.52 16.97 20.40
CA SER A 65 -29.01 15.68 19.92
C SER A 65 -27.49 15.73 19.79
N THR A 66 -26.96 16.80 19.19
CA THR A 66 -25.50 17.04 19.11
C THR A 66 -24.85 17.17 20.49
N GLU A 67 -25.49 17.84 21.43
CA GLU A 67 -25.01 17.95 22.82
C GLU A 67 -25.04 16.61 23.57
N ALA A 68 -26.06 15.78 23.34
CA ALA A 68 -26.10 14.42 23.87
C ALA A 68 -24.97 13.57 23.28
N LEU A 69 -24.71 13.69 21.97
CA LEU A 69 -23.60 13.03 21.31
C LEU A 69 -22.23 13.48 21.85
N LEU A 70 -22.04 14.77 22.13
CA LEU A 70 -20.82 15.29 22.79
C LEU A 70 -20.58 14.63 24.14
N ALA A 71 -21.65 14.47 24.95
CA ALA A 71 -21.57 13.78 26.22
C ALA A 71 -21.26 12.27 26.04
N ILE A 72 -21.92 11.61 25.08
CA ILE A 72 -21.72 10.18 24.76
C ILE A 72 -20.27 9.91 24.35
N THR A 73 -19.73 10.65 23.36
CA THR A 73 -18.36 10.43 22.85
C THR A 73 -17.31 10.82 23.89
N THR A 74 -17.59 11.79 24.76
CA THR A 74 -16.71 12.09 25.89
C THR A 74 -16.67 10.95 26.91
N ILE A 75 -17.82 10.38 27.30
CA ILE A 75 -17.84 9.20 28.18
C ILE A 75 -17.13 8.03 27.51
N GLN A 76 -17.38 7.79 26.23
CA GLN A 76 -16.68 6.76 25.44
C GLN A 76 -15.17 6.95 25.54
N GLY A 77 -14.65 8.15 25.29
CA GLY A 77 -13.23 8.44 25.37
C GLY A 77 -12.63 8.23 26.76
N ILE A 78 -13.32 8.68 27.83
CA ILE A 78 -12.89 8.49 29.22
C ILE A 78 -12.76 6.99 29.55
N VAL A 79 -13.78 6.20 29.22
CA VAL A 79 -13.80 4.76 29.47
C VAL A 79 -12.75 4.05 28.62
N ASN A 80 -12.71 4.33 27.32
CA ASN A 80 -11.84 3.66 26.35
C ASN A 80 -10.36 3.97 26.57
N ARG A 81 -10.01 5.08 27.23
CA ARG A 81 -8.63 5.38 27.64
C ARG A 81 -8.02 4.32 28.55
N THR A 82 -8.83 3.61 29.35
CA THR A 82 -8.32 2.73 30.41
C THR A 82 -8.93 1.34 30.41
N SER A 83 -10.17 1.17 29.94
CA SER A 83 -10.84 -0.12 29.93
C SER A 83 -10.40 -0.99 28.75
N SER A 84 -10.22 -2.29 29.02
CA SER A 84 -10.05 -3.34 28.01
C SER A 84 -11.38 -3.83 27.42
N THR A 85 -12.51 -3.50 28.07
CA THR A 85 -13.87 -3.62 27.52
C THR A 85 -14.34 -2.23 27.09
N LYS A 86 -14.23 -1.93 25.79
CA LYS A 86 -14.44 -0.58 25.27
C LYS A 86 -15.88 -0.35 24.83
N ILE A 87 -16.33 0.90 24.86
CA ILE A 87 -17.59 1.33 24.27
C ILE A 87 -17.38 1.51 22.77
N TYR A 88 -18.29 0.94 21.98
CA TYR A 88 -18.32 1.03 20.52
C TYR A 88 -19.70 1.52 20.08
N LEU A 89 -19.75 2.57 19.27
CA LEU A 89 -20.98 3.17 18.77
C LEU A 89 -21.26 2.68 17.35
N VAL A 90 -22.51 2.36 17.04
CA VAL A 90 -22.95 2.07 15.66
C VAL A 90 -24.01 3.05 15.20
N ASN A 91 -24.10 3.21 13.87
CA ASN A 91 -24.96 4.20 13.21
C ASN A 91 -24.54 5.65 13.51
N ALA A 92 -23.23 5.88 13.61
CA ALA A 92 -22.68 7.22 13.78
C ALA A 92 -23.11 8.13 12.61
N PRO A 93 -23.59 9.36 12.86
CA PRO A 93 -23.74 10.34 11.80
C PRO A 93 -22.36 10.73 11.23
N GLN A 94 -22.34 11.24 10.00
CA GLN A 94 -21.13 11.76 9.36
C GLN A 94 -21.29 13.25 9.11
N LYS A 95 -20.28 14.05 9.45
CA LYS A 95 -20.33 15.49 9.27
C LYS A 95 -20.14 15.87 7.82
N TRP A 96 -19.06 15.42 7.19
CA TRP A 96 -18.54 16.03 5.96
C TRP A 96 -19.52 15.94 4.77
N THR A 97 -20.30 14.87 4.71
CA THR A 97 -21.35 14.69 3.69
C THR A 97 -22.69 15.33 4.09
N GLY A 98 -22.82 15.85 5.31
CA GLY A 98 -24.08 16.33 5.90
C GLY A 98 -25.09 15.19 6.14
N ILE A 99 -24.63 13.93 6.15
CA ILE A 99 -25.49 12.76 6.22
C ILE A 99 -25.64 12.32 7.68
N TRP A 100 -26.79 12.65 8.27
CA TRP A 100 -27.17 12.19 9.61
C TRP A 100 -27.40 10.67 9.71
N ASN A 101 -27.82 10.05 8.61
CA ASN A 101 -28.09 8.61 8.53
C ASN A 101 -27.26 7.99 7.41
N PRO A 102 -25.93 7.91 7.59
CA PRO A 102 -25.07 7.40 6.56
C PRO A 102 -25.19 5.89 6.43
N PRO A 103 -24.58 5.30 5.38
CA PRO A 103 -24.39 3.86 5.33
C PRO A 103 -23.78 3.33 6.63
N ALA A 104 -24.16 2.11 7.03
CA ALA A 104 -23.89 1.56 8.36
C ALA A 104 -22.43 1.08 8.53
N THR A 105 -21.46 1.91 8.17
CA THR A 105 -20.03 1.57 8.15
C THR A 105 -19.49 1.09 9.49
N ASP A 106 -19.95 1.66 10.61
CA ASP A 106 -19.54 1.18 11.94
C ASP A 106 -20.06 -0.25 12.20
N GLN A 107 -21.28 -0.55 11.73
CA GLN A 107 -21.83 -1.91 11.82
C GLN A 107 -21.06 -2.85 10.89
N TRP A 108 -20.73 -2.42 9.66
CA TRP A 108 -19.90 -3.22 8.75
C TRP A 108 -18.51 -3.48 9.30
N ALA A 109 -17.91 -2.55 10.05
CA ALA A 109 -16.66 -2.83 10.74
C ALA A 109 -16.77 -4.00 11.75
N LEU A 110 -17.93 -4.16 12.40
CA LEU A 110 -18.21 -5.34 13.23
C LEU A 110 -18.39 -6.59 12.37
N ASP A 111 -19.17 -6.50 11.30
CA ASP A 111 -19.54 -7.62 10.41
C ASP A 111 -18.33 -8.16 9.65
N ASP A 112 -17.46 -7.27 9.19
CA ASP A 112 -16.27 -7.55 8.39
C ASP A 112 -15.06 -7.93 9.28
N GLY A 113 -15.25 -8.01 10.61
CA GLY A 113 -14.25 -8.51 11.56
C GLY A 113 -13.15 -7.50 11.92
N LEU A 114 -13.33 -6.21 11.66
CA LEU A 114 -12.35 -5.15 11.95
C LEU A 114 -12.27 -4.83 13.45
N VAL A 115 -13.28 -5.26 14.22
CA VAL A 115 -13.32 -5.16 15.69
C VAL A 115 -13.30 -6.58 16.27
N PRO A 116 -12.12 -7.22 16.36
CA PRO A 116 -11.99 -8.56 16.93
C PRO A 116 -12.32 -8.57 18.43
N GLY A 117 -12.71 -9.74 18.94
CA GLY A 117 -13.09 -9.93 20.34
C GLY A 117 -14.59 -9.99 20.59
N THR A 118 -14.94 -10.17 21.87
CA THR A 118 -16.33 -10.37 22.32
C THR A 118 -17.14 -9.09 22.16
N LYS A 119 -18.35 -9.21 21.61
CA LYS A 119 -19.28 -8.08 21.41
C LYS A 119 -20.50 -8.30 22.32
N THR A 120 -20.84 -7.30 23.12
CA THR A 120 -22.04 -7.31 23.97
C THR A 120 -23.01 -6.24 23.48
N TYR A 121 -24.29 -6.59 23.39
CA TYR A 121 -25.37 -5.71 22.91
C TYR A 121 -26.39 -5.52 24.03
N PRO A 122 -26.24 -4.49 24.88
CA PRO A 122 -27.19 -4.24 25.97
C PRO A 122 -28.56 -3.87 25.44
N THR A 123 -29.62 -4.28 26.15
CA THR A 123 -30.97 -3.78 25.89
C THR A 123 -31.08 -2.35 26.40
N LEU A 124 -31.16 -1.38 25.47
CA LEU A 124 -31.32 0.03 25.79
C LEU A 124 -32.79 0.33 26.15
N ASN A 125 -32.99 1.23 27.13
CA ASN A 125 -34.33 1.68 27.49
C ASN A 125 -34.87 2.65 26.43
N GLN A 126 -35.65 2.12 25.49
CA GLN A 126 -36.26 2.88 24.40
C GLN A 126 -37.37 3.83 24.85
N SER A 127 -37.73 3.93 26.13
CA SER A 127 -38.62 5.00 26.61
C SER A 127 -37.87 6.31 26.88
N LYS A 128 -36.54 6.27 26.97
CA LYS A 128 -35.69 7.45 27.20
C LYS A 128 -35.52 8.26 25.91
N ARG A 129 -35.34 9.59 26.04
CA ARG A 129 -35.06 10.47 24.89
C ARG A 129 -33.70 10.12 24.27
N PHE A 130 -32.68 9.97 25.13
CA PHE A 130 -31.33 9.56 24.77
C PHE A 130 -31.00 8.20 25.44
N PRO A 131 -31.41 7.06 24.85
CA PRO A 131 -31.18 5.74 25.44
C PRO A 131 -29.70 5.40 25.68
N VAL A 132 -28.82 5.74 24.74
CA VAL A 132 -27.38 5.49 24.89
C VAL A 132 -26.79 6.35 26.00
N LEU A 133 -27.09 7.66 26.01
CA LEU A 133 -26.62 8.53 27.10
C LEU A 133 -27.12 8.05 28.47
N SER A 134 -28.41 7.67 28.56
CA SER A 134 -29.01 7.10 29.79
C SER A 134 -28.29 5.83 30.24
N TYR A 135 -28.03 4.90 29.31
CA TYR A 135 -27.28 3.68 29.60
C TYR A 135 -25.87 3.98 30.12
N LEU A 136 -25.16 4.93 29.47
CA LEU A 136 -23.79 5.28 29.83
C LEU A 136 -23.70 5.88 31.25
N VAL A 137 -24.56 6.83 31.60
CA VAL A 137 -24.54 7.46 32.95
C VAL A 137 -25.03 6.52 34.05
N GLN A 138 -25.72 5.43 33.72
CA GLN A 138 -26.13 4.41 34.69
C GLN A 138 -25.02 3.37 34.92
N ASN A 139 -24.32 2.96 33.86
CA ASN A 139 -23.39 1.82 33.92
C ASN A 139 -21.91 2.22 34.00
N TYR A 140 -21.55 3.45 33.61
CA TYR A 140 -20.17 3.94 33.60
C TYR A 140 -19.94 5.15 34.51
N ALA A 141 -20.88 5.44 35.42
CA ALA A 141 -20.78 6.58 36.35
C ALA A 141 -19.48 6.59 37.18
N SER A 142 -18.90 5.43 37.48
CA SER A 142 -17.64 5.33 38.23
C SER A 142 -16.43 5.91 37.50
N TYR A 143 -16.52 6.08 36.18
CA TYR A 143 -15.48 6.71 35.37
C TYR A 143 -15.60 8.25 35.35
N ILE A 144 -16.75 8.80 35.77
CA ILE A 144 -17.06 10.23 35.66
C ILE A 144 -16.83 10.90 37.03
N LYS A 145 -15.87 11.82 37.09
CA LYS A 145 -15.43 12.50 38.34
C LYS A 145 -16.12 13.82 38.64
N GLY A 146 -16.90 14.34 37.69
CA GLY A 146 -17.60 15.62 37.80
C GLY A 146 -18.16 16.04 36.46
N SER A 147 -18.56 17.31 36.34
CA SER A 147 -18.99 17.91 35.08
C SER A 147 -18.23 19.18 34.74
N VAL A 148 -18.14 19.49 33.45
CA VAL A 148 -17.71 20.80 32.95
C VAL A 148 -18.84 21.42 32.17
N LEU A 149 -19.27 22.62 32.55
CA LEU A 149 -20.42 23.27 31.92
C LEU A 149 -19.98 24.08 30.71
N TYR A 150 -20.75 24.02 29.62
CA TYR A 150 -20.44 24.73 28.36
C TYR A 150 -21.68 25.41 27.76
N PRO A 151 -21.51 26.45 26.91
CA PRO A 151 -22.64 27.18 26.35
C PRO A 151 -23.46 26.33 25.38
N SER A 152 -24.78 26.50 25.40
CA SER A 152 -25.70 25.77 24.53
C SER A 152 -25.33 25.93 23.06
N LEU A 153 -25.45 24.85 22.29
CA LEU A 153 -25.34 24.86 20.83
C LEU A 153 -26.58 25.48 20.14
N SER A 154 -27.62 25.83 20.91
CA SER A 154 -28.87 26.44 20.42
C SER A 154 -28.77 27.90 19.95
N THR A 155 -27.63 28.57 20.18
CA THR A 155 -27.40 30.00 19.87
C THR A 155 -26.07 30.16 19.13
N THR A 156 -25.71 31.37 18.67
CA THR A 156 -24.36 31.66 18.13
C THR A 156 -23.32 31.23 19.16
N VAL A 157 -22.73 30.05 18.92
CA VAL A 157 -21.91 29.33 19.90
C VAL A 157 -20.64 30.14 20.20
N ASN A 158 -20.03 30.01 21.37
CA ASN A 158 -18.61 30.33 21.50
C ASN A 158 -17.89 28.99 21.37
N ASP A 159 -17.39 28.67 20.18
CA ASP A 159 -16.93 27.31 19.87
C ASP A 159 -15.75 26.93 20.76
N SER A 160 -14.85 27.88 20.99
CA SER A 160 -13.71 27.74 21.90
C SER A 160 -14.17 27.54 23.34
N ALA A 161 -15.31 28.07 23.77
CA ALA A 161 -15.85 27.76 25.11
C ALA A 161 -16.33 26.31 25.20
N VAL A 162 -16.90 25.75 24.13
CA VAL A 162 -17.21 24.31 24.06
C VAL A 162 -15.92 23.50 24.04
N MET A 163 -14.97 23.82 23.16
CA MET A 163 -13.68 23.09 23.06
C MET A 163 -12.85 23.17 24.34
N ALA A 164 -12.89 24.30 25.04
CA ALA A 164 -12.31 24.49 26.36
C ALA A 164 -12.93 23.56 27.40
N ALA A 165 -14.26 23.42 27.39
CA ALA A 165 -14.97 22.53 28.30
C ALA A 165 -14.63 21.06 28.03
N ILE A 166 -14.55 20.65 26.76
CA ILE A 166 -14.15 19.29 26.39
C ILE A 166 -12.70 19.02 26.76
N THR A 167 -11.79 19.97 26.52
CA THR A 167 -10.39 19.85 26.94
C THR A 167 -10.32 19.66 28.46
N ALA A 168 -11.02 20.49 29.23
CA ALA A 168 -11.09 20.36 30.69
C ALA A 168 -11.68 19.00 31.12
N ALA A 169 -12.77 18.57 30.47
CA ALA A 169 -13.40 17.27 30.70
C ALA A 169 -12.44 16.10 30.46
N ALA A 170 -11.69 16.12 29.36
CA ALA A 170 -10.69 15.11 29.03
C ALA A 170 -9.57 15.05 30.08
N GLN A 171 -9.12 16.19 30.60
CA GLN A 171 -8.05 16.23 31.61
C GLN A 171 -8.52 15.79 33.01
N THR A 172 -9.81 15.98 33.33
CA THR A 172 -10.37 15.77 34.68
C THR A 172 -11.26 14.53 34.80
N ASP A 173 -11.45 13.79 33.71
CA ASP A 173 -12.40 12.69 33.59
C ASP A 173 -13.83 13.11 33.96
N ALA A 174 -14.24 14.29 33.48
CA ALA A 174 -15.56 14.86 33.72
C ALA A 174 -16.46 14.75 32.48
N ILE A 175 -17.77 14.81 32.68
CA ILE A 175 -18.75 14.87 31.59
C ILE A 175 -19.01 16.33 31.19
N PRO A 176 -18.93 16.69 29.90
CA PRO A 176 -19.28 18.02 29.44
C PRO A 176 -20.80 18.15 29.36
N LEU A 177 -21.35 19.23 29.89
CA LEU A 177 -22.81 19.44 29.95
C LEU A 177 -23.20 20.84 29.48
N SER A 178 -24.08 20.89 28.48
CA SER A 178 -24.91 22.07 28.25
C SER A 178 -25.99 22.18 29.32
N SER A 179 -26.69 23.31 29.38
CA SER A 179 -27.85 23.47 30.25
C SER A 179 -28.96 22.45 29.96
N ALA A 180 -29.17 22.07 28.68
CA ALA A 180 -30.19 21.11 28.30
C ALA A 180 -29.84 19.69 28.75
N ILE A 181 -28.61 19.24 28.52
CA ILE A 181 -28.16 17.90 28.93
C ILE A 181 -28.03 17.81 30.45
N GLN A 182 -27.57 18.87 31.12
CA GLN A 182 -27.58 18.93 32.59
C GLN A 182 -29.00 18.78 33.16
N SER A 183 -29.98 19.47 32.57
CA SER A 183 -31.39 19.34 32.95
C SER A 183 -31.92 17.93 32.71
N TYR A 184 -31.65 17.34 31.54
CA TYR A 184 -32.04 15.96 31.24
C TYR A 184 -31.48 14.97 32.28
N LEU A 185 -30.17 15.02 32.56
CA LEU A 185 -29.54 14.11 33.51
C LEU A 185 -30.09 14.28 34.93
N SER A 186 -30.26 15.51 35.39
CA SER A 186 -30.76 15.76 36.76
C SER A 186 -32.23 15.42 36.93
N THR A 187 -33.09 15.84 35.99
CA THR A 187 -34.55 15.69 36.11
C THR A 187 -35.06 14.33 35.65
N THR A 188 -34.44 13.71 34.64
CA THR A 188 -34.92 12.47 34.02
C THR A 188 -34.12 11.24 34.43
N GLU A 189 -32.81 11.39 34.63
CA GLU A 189 -31.93 10.28 35.05
C GLU A 189 -31.61 10.29 36.56
N GLY A 190 -31.96 11.37 37.29
CA GLY A 190 -31.62 11.53 38.70
C GLY A 190 -30.11 11.59 38.94
N LYS A 191 -29.33 12.04 37.95
CA LYS A 191 -27.87 12.14 37.99
C LYS A 191 -27.43 13.59 38.05
N THR A 192 -26.68 13.93 39.10
CA THR A 192 -26.04 15.24 39.28
C THR A 192 -24.55 15.03 39.50
N TYR A 193 -23.74 15.88 38.88
CA TYR A 193 -22.29 15.84 39.00
C TYR A 193 -21.79 17.16 39.58
N THR A 194 -20.72 17.11 40.36
CA THR A 194 -20.04 18.31 40.85
C THR A 194 -19.44 19.08 39.69
N SER A 195 -19.79 20.35 39.55
CA SER A 195 -19.22 21.22 38.52
C SER A 195 -17.75 21.51 38.83
N LEU A 196 -16.84 21.04 37.99
CA LEU A 196 -15.39 21.25 38.12
C LEU A 196 -14.92 22.52 37.40
N ALA A 197 -15.61 22.91 36.32
CA ALA A 197 -15.39 24.14 35.59
C ALA A 197 -16.65 24.58 34.85
N ASP A 198 -16.70 25.85 34.46
CA ASP A 198 -17.82 26.45 33.73
C ASP A 198 -17.27 27.43 32.69
N THR A 199 -17.51 27.15 31.41
CA THR A 199 -17.03 27.97 30.29
C THR A 199 -18.13 28.84 29.67
N ARG A 200 -19.37 28.78 30.19
CA ARG A 200 -20.53 29.51 29.63
C ARG A 200 -20.36 31.02 29.67
N GLY A 201 -19.51 31.53 30.57
CA GLY A 201 -19.28 32.97 30.77
C GLY A 201 -18.31 33.63 29.80
N PHE A 202 -17.63 32.90 28.90
CA PHE A 202 -16.66 33.51 27.99
C PHE A 202 -17.34 34.31 26.87
N ALA A 203 -16.96 35.58 26.75
CA ALA A 203 -17.56 36.52 25.80
C ALA A 203 -17.06 36.33 24.35
N ASN A 204 -15.90 35.72 24.14
CA ASN A 204 -15.29 35.52 22.82
C ASN A 204 -14.39 34.26 22.76
N GLU A 205 -13.98 33.88 21.56
CA GLU A 205 -13.18 32.69 21.26
C GLU A 205 -11.80 32.71 21.96
N ILE A 206 -11.13 33.86 21.91
CA ILE A 206 -9.77 34.05 22.43
C ILE A 206 -9.72 33.85 23.95
N ASP A 207 -10.67 34.42 24.69
CA ASP A 207 -10.68 34.31 26.15
C ASP A 207 -10.90 32.87 26.61
N ALA A 208 -11.81 32.15 25.96
CA ALA A 208 -12.04 30.74 26.23
C ALA A 208 -10.82 29.87 25.90
N PHE A 209 -10.19 30.10 24.74
CA PHE A 209 -8.96 29.42 24.33
C PHE A 209 -7.82 29.66 25.31
N ARG A 210 -7.56 30.92 25.69
CA ARG A 210 -6.50 31.27 26.65
C ARG A 210 -6.74 30.65 28.01
N TRP A 211 -7.99 30.63 28.49
CA TRP A 211 -8.34 29.96 29.73
C TRP A 211 -8.06 28.45 29.66
N ALA A 212 -8.49 27.78 28.59
CA ALA A 212 -8.26 26.35 28.43
C ALA A 212 -6.76 26.04 28.44
N LYS A 213 -5.98 26.83 27.70
CA LYS A 213 -4.53 26.67 27.62
C LYS A 213 -3.86 26.91 28.97
N ALA A 214 -4.23 27.95 29.70
CA ALA A 214 -3.63 28.27 30.99
C ALA A 214 -3.91 27.20 32.07
N ASN A 215 -5.08 26.54 32.02
CA ASN A 215 -5.52 25.65 33.09
C ASN A 215 -5.39 24.16 32.75
N TYR A 216 -5.43 23.79 31.47
CA TYR A 216 -5.56 22.39 31.04
C TYR A 216 -4.58 21.95 29.95
N PHE A 217 -3.77 22.85 29.37
CA PHE A 217 -2.63 22.46 28.54
C PHE A 217 -1.42 22.15 29.44
N ASN A 218 -1.21 20.87 29.73
CA ASN A 218 -0.21 20.42 30.72
C ASN A 218 0.56 19.19 30.22
N ALA A 219 1.36 18.58 31.10
CA ALA A 219 2.20 17.43 30.76
C ALA A 219 1.41 16.17 30.34
N ASN A 220 0.15 16.04 30.77
CA ASN A 220 -0.73 14.95 30.37
C ASN A 220 -1.42 15.18 29.02
N THR A 221 -1.32 16.40 28.47
CA THR A 221 -1.85 16.69 27.14
C THR A 221 -0.97 16.01 26.10
N THR A 222 -1.55 15.17 25.23
CA THR A 222 -0.77 14.53 24.15
C THR A 222 -0.05 15.57 23.30
N LYS A 223 1.19 15.26 22.93
CA LYS A 223 2.01 16.07 22.02
C LYS A 223 2.14 15.44 20.63
N ALA A 224 1.46 14.33 20.40
CA ALA A 224 1.49 13.60 19.13
C ALA A 224 0.59 14.22 18.06
N PHE A 225 -0.44 14.98 18.46
CA PHE A 225 -1.30 15.74 17.57
C PHE A 225 -1.95 16.91 18.32
N VAL A 226 -2.47 17.88 17.57
CA VAL A 226 -3.34 18.95 18.09
C VAL A 226 -4.74 18.73 17.55
N ALA A 227 -5.77 18.83 18.39
CA ALA A 227 -7.15 18.69 17.92
C ALA A 227 -7.74 20.05 17.55
N LYS A 228 -8.54 20.08 16.49
CA LYS A 228 -9.27 21.27 16.05
C LYS A 228 -10.71 20.91 15.72
N HIS A 229 -11.67 21.70 16.19
CA HIS A 229 -13.09 21.48 15.88
C HIS A 229 -13.89 22.76 16.12
N GLY A 230 -14.87 23.05 15.28
CA GLY A 230 -15.76 24.20 15.42
C GLY A 230 -17.15 23.92 14.84
N PHE A 231 -18.18 24.53 15.43
CA PHE A 231 -19.59 24.36 15.05
C PHE A 231 -20.10 25.48 14.13
N LYS A 232 -19.37 26.60 14.00
CA LYS A 232 -19.83 27.81 13.30
C LYS A 232 -19.75 27.81 11.78
N TYR A 233 -18.86 27.05 11.17
CA TYR A 233 -18.47 27.27 9.78
C TYR A 233 -18.90 26.13 8.83
N TRP A 234 -19.12 26.48 7.56
CA TRP A 234 -19.81 25.71 6.51
C TRP A 234 -21.34 25.63 6.63
N GLY A 235 -21.97 26.73 7.07
CA GLY A 235 -23.43 26.91 6.96
C GLY A 235 -24.23 26.81 8.25
N GLY A 236 -23.59 26.71 9.42
CA GLY A 236 -24.22 26.97 10.74
C GLY A 236 -25.46 26.12 11.06
N SER A 237 -25.66 25.00 10.38
CA SER A 237 -26.74 24.07 10.66
C SER A 237 -26.30 23.10 11.74
N PRO A 238 -27.19 22.58 12.61
CA PRO A 238 -26.91 21.52 13.59
C PRO A 238 -26.31 20.21 13.01
N ALA A 239 -25.96 20.16 11.72
CA ALA A 239 -25.37 19.04 11.01
C ALA A 239 -23.89 18.73 11.36
N LEU A 240 -23.25 19.44 12.29
CA LEU A 240 -21.90 19.09 12.72
C LEU A 240 -21.93 18.12 13.90
N VAL A 241 -21.25 16.99 13.77
CA VAL A 241 -21.37 15.86 14.72
C VAL A 241 -20.03 15.56 15.39
N PRO A 242 -20.00 15.35 16.72
CA PRO A 242 -18.77 15.29 17.50
C PRO A 242 -18.19 13.87 17.58
N MET A 243 -18.16 13.14 16.46
CA MET A 243 -17.90 11.70 16.51
C MET A 243 -16.46 11.35 16.88
N THR A 244 -15.48 12.22 16.56
CA THR A 244 -14.05 12.02 16.85
C THR A 244 -13.63 12.35 18.28
N PHE A 245 -14.57 12.89 19.07
CA PHE A 245 -14.28 13.32 20.43
C PHE A 245 -13.93 12.15 21.35
N ASP A 246 -14.34 10.93 21.01
CA ASP A 246 -13.94 9.73 21.73
C ASP A 246 -12.40 9.60 21.76
N TYR A 247 -11.73 9.81 20.63
CA TYR A 247 -10.27 9.72 20.53
C TYR A 247 -9.56 10.97 21.02
N PHE A 248 -10.10 12.16 20.78
CA PHE A 248 -9.55 13.40 21.35
C PHE A 248 -9.55 13.35 22.88
N VAL A 249 -10.67 12.92 23.46
CA VAL A 249 -10.79 12.73 24.90
C VAL A 249 -9.89 11.60 25.35
N ALA A 250 -9.94 10.41 24.73
CA ALA A 250 -9.11 9.28 25.18
C ALA A 250 -7.61 9.61 25.16
N SER A 251 -7.15 10.33 24.14
CA SER A 251 -5.76 10.76 23.99
C SER A 251 -5.40 12.02 24.78
N LYS A 252 -6.34 12.64 25.52
CA LYS A 252 -6.13 13.90 26.25
C LYS A 252 -5.63 15.03 25.35
N ALA A 253 -6.16 15.13 24.14
CA ALA A 253 -5.82 16.20 23.20
C ALA A 253 -6.26 17.58 23.72
N PHE A 254 -5.49 18.61 23.36
CA PHE A 254 -5.96 19.99 23.46
C PHE A 254 -6.75 20.33 22.21
N ILE A 255 -7.99 20.78 22.39
CA ILE A 255 -8.91 21.08 21.28
C ILE A 255 -9.09 22.59 21.19
N TYR A 256 -8.89 23.17 20.00
CA TYR A 256 -9.09 24.61 19.77
C TYR A 256 -10.07 24.90 18.63
N SER A 257 -10.73 26.07 18.69
CA SER A 257 -11.61 26.59 17.63
C SER A 257 -11.34 28.08 17.39
N LEU A 258 -10.14 28.38 16.88
CA LEU A 258 -9.77 29.73 16.44
C LEU A 258 -9.86 29.79 14.92
N ASP A 259 -10.41 30.86 14.35
CA ASP A 259 -10.54 31.11 12.91
C ASP A 259 -9.37 31.95 12.38
N ALA A 260 -8.52 31.37 11.52
CA ALA A 260 -7.37 32.08 10.96
C ALA A 260 -7.75 33.22 10.00
N ASN A 261 -9.01 33.33 9.54
CA ASN A 261 -9.46 34.49 8.77
C ASN A 261 -9.53 35.76 9.63
N LYS A 262 -9.66 35.63 10.95
CA LYS A 262 -9.70 36.76 11.88
C LYS A 262 -8.32 37.01 12.46
N THR A 263 -7.76 38.18 12.19
CA THR A 263 -6.38 38.56 12.56
C THR A 263 -6.05 38.35 14.04
N ASN A 264 -6.99 38.63 14.94
CA ASN A 264 -6.81 38.46 16.39
C ASN A 264 -6.81 36.99 16.82
N GLU A 265 -7.69 36.15 16.24
CA GLU A 265 -7.72 34.71 16.52
C GLU A 265 -6.51 34.00 15.88
N ARG A 266 -6.13 34.38 14.64
CA ARG A 266 -4.91 33.91 13.97
C ARG A 266 -3.65 34.14 14.81
N ALA A 267 -3.53 35.32 15.44
CA ALA A 267 -2.40 35.63 16.32
C ALA A 267 -2.30 34.67 17.53
N GLU A 268 -3.41 34.14 18.02
CA GLU A 268 -3.43 33.20 19.15
C GLU A 268 -3.04 31.77 18.75
N VAL A 269 -3.23 31.39 17.49
CA VAL A 269 -2.76 30.10 16.94
C VAL A 269 -1.25 29.98 17.14
N ALA A 270 -0.50 31.07 16.96
CA ALA A 270 0.94 31.15 17.23
C ALA A 270 1.33 30.73 18.64
N SER A 271 0.47 31.07 19.59
CA SER A 271 0.74 30.81 20.99
C SER A 271 0.67 29.31 21.27
N LEU A 272 -0.10 28.53 20.50
CA LEU A 272 -0.26 27.09 20.64
C LEU A 272 0.69 26.32 19.70
N LEU A 273 0.66 26.61 18.41
CA LEU A 273 1.44 25.94 17.37
C LEU A 273 2.85 26.54 17.29
N ASN A 274 3.73 26.06 18.17
CA ASN A 274 5.15 26.39 18.20
C ASN A 274 5.95 25.26 18.87
N THR A 275 7.26 25.23 18.60
CA THR A 275 8.16 24.14 19.00
C THR A 275 8.34 23.95 20.50
N THR A 276 7.91 24.92 21.33
CA THR A 276 7.89 24.76 22.79
C THR A 276 6.70 23.89 23.24
N ASN A 277 5.58 23.98 22.53
CA ASN A 277 4.34 23.30 22.89
C ASN A 277 4.17 21.96 22.19
N TYR A 278 4.56 21.88 20.91
CA TYR A 278 4.46 20.70 20.08
C TYR A 278 5.70 20.57 19.20
N PRO A 279 6.21 19.36 18.93
CA PRO A 279 7.26 19.16 17.94
C PRO A 279 6.87 19.72 16.56
N ALA A 280 7.85 20.22 15.79
CA ALA A 280 7.60 20.58 14.40
C ALA A 280 7.10 19.37 13.60
N GLY A 281 6.20 19.60 12.64
CA GLY A 281 5.55 18.55 11.86
C GLY A 281 4.53 17.73 12.65
N THR A 282 4.06 18.21 13.80
CA THR A 282 2.92 17.58 14.50
C THR A 282 1.64 17.76 13.66
N PRO A 283 0.82 16.71 13.46
CA PRO A 283 -0.46 16.85 12.77
C PRO A 283 -1.46 17.66 13.60
N VAL A 284 -2.19 18.56 12.93
CA VAL A 284 -3.45 19.11 13.41
C VAL A 284 -4.57 18.24 12.85
N LEU A 285 -5.32 17.58 13.73
CA LEU A 285 -6.38 16.64 13.38
C LEU A 285 -7.75 17.21 13.74
N GLY A 286 -8.73 16.94 12.90
CA GLY A 286 -10.11 17.31 13.16
C GLY A 286 -10.66 18.11 11.99
N GLU A 287 -11.06 19.35 12.26
CA GLU A 287 -11.82 20.16 11.33
C GLU A 287 -11.41 21.63 11.36
N ILE A 288 -11.54 22.29 10.21
CA ILE A 288 -11.24 23.70 10.00
C ILE A 288 -12.51 24.54 9.80
N ASN A 289 -12.50 25.75 10.37
CA ASN A 289 -13.51 26.78 10.22
C ASN A 289 -13.41 27.48 8.84
N GLY A 290 -12.24 27.55 8.22
CA GLY A 290 -12.06 28.10 6.87
C GLY A 290 -10.81 27.52 6.24
N GLU A 291 -10.99 26.71 5.20
CA GLU A 291 -9.96 25.82 4.67
C GLU A 291 -8.65 26.52 4.32
N LEU A 292 -8.64 27.33 3.26
CA LEU A 292 -7.40 27.89 2.70
C LEU A 292 -6.55 28.66 3.71
N SER A 293 -7.12 29.63 4.42
CA SER A 293 -6.35 30.48 5.32
C SER A 293 -5.93 29.76 6.61
N GLU A 294 -6.66 28.75 7.05
CA GLU A 294 -6.25 27.94 8.20
C GLU A 294 -5.19 26.90 7.83
N LEU A 295 -5.30 26.26 6.66
CA LEU A 295 -4.25 25.39 6.14
C LEU A 295 -2.94 26.18 6.02
N GLN A 296 -2.97 27.34 5.36
CA GLN A 296 -1.80 28.21 5.24
C GLN A 296 -1.21 28.60 6.60
N GLU A 297 -2.06 28.99 7.56
CA GLU A 297 -1.62 29.38 8.90
C GLU A 297 -0.99 28.21 9.69
N ILE A 298 -1.50 27.00 9.52
CA ILE A 298 -0.94 25.77 10.13
C ILE A 298 0.41 25.43 9.49
N GLU A 299 0.47 25.47 8.15
CA GLU A 299 1.66 25.18 7.34
C GLU A 299 2.80 26.17 7.60
N ASP A 300 2.51 27.47 7.62
CA ASP A 300 3.47 28.56 7.91
C ASP A 300 4.12 28.41 9.29
N ARG A 301 3.44 27.74 10.21
CA ARG A 301 3.94 27.48 11.57
C ARG A 301 4.77 26.20 11.69
N GLY A 302 4.87 25.43 10.62
CA GLY A 302 5.62 24.18 10.62
C GLY A 302 4.81 22.96 11.04
N TYR A 303 3.49 23.00 10.89
CA TYR A 303 2.56 21.90 11.15
C TYR A 303 1.79 21.57 9.87
N PHE A 304 1.01 20.49 9.84
CA PHE A 304 0.14 20.16 8.71
C PHE A 304 -1.23 19.73 9.21
N PHE A 305 -2.23 19.74 8.34
CA PHE A 305 -3.60 19.42 8.69
C PHE A 305 -4.07 18.14 8.00
N THR A 306 -4.90 17.37 8.70
CA THR A 306 -5.63 16.23 8.14
C THR A 306 -7.02 16.22 8.71
N PHE A 307 -8.03 16.11 7.84
CA PHE A 307 -9.41 15.96 8.27
C PHE A 307 -9.59 14.65 9.04
N LEU A 308 -10.10 14.77 10.26
CA LEU A 308 -10.50 13.65 11.09
C LEU A 308 -11.93 13.89 11.56
N ASP A 309 -12.86 13.16 10.95
CA ASP A 309 -14.25 13.04 11.37
C ASP A 309 -14.66 11.56 11.26
N GLY A 310 -15.39 11.05 12.24
CA GLY A 310 -15.69 9.63 12.39
C GLY A 310 -15.69 9.14 13.83
N ALA A 311 -16.35 8.01 14.06
CA ALA A 311 -16.54 7.44 15.38
C ALA A 311 -15.51 6.36 15.69
N ASN A 312 -15.38 6.04 16.99
CA ASN A 312 -14.71 4.84 17.49
C ASN A 312 -13.20 4.77 17.26
N TYR A 313 -12.53 5.88 16.96
CA TYR A 313 -11.07 5.92 16.85
C TYR A 313 -10.37 5.50 18.16
N SER A 314 -10.99 5.72 19.33
CA SER A 314 -10.49 5.20 20.61
C SER A 314 -10.53 3.66 20.72
N VAL A 315 -11.37 3.00 19.93
CA VAL A 315 -11.37 1.54 19.79
C VAL A 315 -10.42 1.10 18.69
N HIS A 316 -10.52 1.71 17.50
CA HIS A 316 -9.74 1.31 16.34
C HIS A 316 -8.23 1.50 16.53
N SER A 317 -7.82 2.56 17.22
CA SER A 317 -6.41 2.81 17.57
C SER A 317 -5.85 1.86 18.62
N SER A 318 -6.67 1.02 19.26
CA SER A 318 -6.20 0.07 20.28
C SER A 318 -5.59 -1.22 19.72
N TYR A 319 -5.80 -1.50 18.43
CA TYR A 319 -5.25 -2.68 17.79
C TYR A 319 -3.83 -2.42 17.33
N ALA A 320 -2.97 -3.44 17.35
CA ALA A 320 -1.56 -3.30 16.99
C ALA A 320 -1.38 -2.74 15.56
N SER A 321 -0.48 -1.75 15.44
CA SER A 321 0.04 -1.27 14.15
C SER A 321 1.06 -2.30 13.64
N ASP A 322 0.58 -3.37 13.01
CA ASP A 322 1.41 -4.49 12.55
C ASP A 322 1.54 -4.48 11.01
N PRO A 323 2.70 -4.06 10.47
CA PRO A 323 2.96 -4.11 9.04
C PRO A 323 2.84 -5.53 8.46
N ALA A 324 3.23 -6.57 9.19
CA ALA A 324 3.21 -7.94 8.69
C ALA A 324 1.79 -8.49 8.48
N ALA A 325 0.79 -7.88 9.14
CA ALA A 325 -0.61 -8.23 8.96
C ALA A 325 -1.24 -7.57 7.71
N ILE A 326 -0.53 -6.67 7.03
CA ILE A 326 -0.99 -6.05 5.78
C ILE A 326 -0.64 -6.96 4.60
N THR A 327 -1.61 -7.19 3.72
CA THR A 327 -1.40 -7.96 2.49
C THR A 327 -0.67 -7.09 1.46
N ALA A 328 0.56 -7.47 1.11
CA ALA A 328 1.32 -6.76 0.09
C ALA A 328 0.63 -6.89 -1.29
N PRO A 329 0.45 -5.80 -2.06
CA PRO A 329 -0.13 -5.85 -3.39
C PRO A 329 0.83 -6.51 -4.39
N ALA A 330 0.29 -7.08 -5.48
CA ALA A 330 1.12 -7.63 -6.56
C ALA A 330 2.08 -6.57 -7.12
N ALA A 331 3.31 -6.96 -7.46
CA ALA A 331 4.35 -6.10 -8.04
C ALA A 331 3.83 -5.26 -9.22
N PRO A 332 4.40 -4.06 -9.48
CA PRO A 332 4.05 -3.28 -10.67
C PRO A 332 4.43 -4.06 -11.93
N VAL A 333 3.55 -4.09 -12.92
CA VAL A 333 3.76 -4.78 -14.20
C VAL A 333 3.57 -3.78 -15.33
N ALA A 334 4.59 -3.63 -16.16
CA ALA A 334 4.50 -2.80 -17.37
C ALA A 334 3.62 -3.51 -18.42
N SER A 335 2.68 -2.77 -19.00
CA SER A 335 1.97 -3.20 -20.21
C SER A 335 2.90 -3.18 -21.41
N THR A 336 2.62 -4.01 -22.42
CA THR A 336 3.26 -3.91 -23.73
C THR A 336 3.01 -2.53 -24.32
N ILE A 337 4.06 -1.89 -24.84
CA ILE A 337 3.98 -0.56 -25.46
C ILE A 337 3.42 -0.66 -26.88
N ASP A 338 2.22 -0.15 -27.06
CA ASP A 338 1.59 0.23 -28.32
C ASP A 338 1.77 1.73 -28.61
N ASN A 339 2.30 2.07 -29.79
CA ASN A 339 2.48 3.45 -30.26
C ASN A 339 1.16 4.22 -30.48
N ASN A 340 0.04 3.52 -30.66
CA ASN A 340 -1.30 4.12 -30.70
C ASN A 340 -2.03 4.01 -29.35
N GLY A 341 -1.35 3.50 -28.32
CA GLY A 341 -1.88 3.28 -26.99
C GLY A 341 -2.29 4.57 -26.28
N VAL A 342 -3.32 4.46 -25.44
CA VAL A 342 -3.72 5.44 -24.42
C VAL A 342 -3.84 4.69 -23.12
N TYR A 343 -2.86 4.86 -22.23
CA TYR A 343 -2.81 4.19 -20.95
C TYR A 343 -3.45 5.08 -19.88
N VAL A 344 -4.54 4.59 -19.32
CA VAL A 344 -5.38 5.32 -18.36
C VAL A 344 -5.31 4.61 -17.01
N ALA A 345 -4.95 5.35 -15.97
CA ALA A 345 -5.21 4.96 -14.59
C ALA A 345 -6.26 5.87 -13.98
N PHE A 346 -7.22 5.27 -13.27
CA PHE A 346 -8.25 6.00 -12.55
C PHE A 346 -7.80 6.29 -11.11
N TYR A 347 -8.12 7.49 -10.62
CA TYR A 347 -7.77 7.98 -9.29
C TYR A 347 -9.01 8.46 -8.53
N VAL A 348 -9.34 7.81 -7.42
CA VAL A 348 -10.38 8.27 -6.48
C VAL A 348 -9.72 9.25 -5.49
N THR A 349 -10.23 10.49 -5.48
CA THR A 349 -9.63 11.64 -4.77
C THR A 349 -10.09 11.75 -3.31
N ASP A 350 -9.73 12.84 -2.63
CA ASP A 350 -10.19 13.22 -1.27
C ASP A 350 -9.87 12.23 -0.16
N GLY A 351 -8.96 11.29 -0.44
CA GLY A 351 -8.48 10.34 0.55
C GLY A 351 -7.55 10.94 1.58
N ASP A 352 -7.13 12.20 1.51
CA ASP A 352 -6.52 12.89 2.66
C ASP A 352 -7.53 13.06 3.81
N ASN A 353 -8.82 13.08 3.52
CA ASN A 353 -9.88 13.19 4.50
C ASN A 353 -10.28 11.81 5.03
N LEU A 354 -10.00 11.54 6.31
CA LEU A 354 -10.32 10.25 6.92
C LEU A 354 -11.83 9.94 6.89
N SER A 355 -12.71 10.95 6.95
CA SER A 355 -14.15 10.69 6.90
C SER A 355 -14.56 10.11 5.54
N ILE A 356 -14.06 10.68 4.44
CA ILE A 356 -14.29 10.17 3.09
C ILE A 356 -13.65 8.78 2.95
N ALA A 357 -12.40 8.62 3.36
CA ALA A 357 -11.68 7.36 3.25
C ALA A 357 -12.32 6.21 4.08
N GLU A 358 -12.80 6.51 5.28
CA GLU A 358 -13.34 5.50 6.19
C GLU A 358 -14.79 5.14 5.90
N TYR A 359 -15.58 6.10 5.42
CA TYR A 359 -17.01 5.92 5.23
C TYR A 359 -17.40 5.80 3.76
N ASN A 360 -17.15 6.82 2.95
CA ASN A 360 -17.57 6.85 1.55
C ASN A 360 -16.77 5.86 0.71
N HIS A 361 -15.44 5.93 0.75
CA HIS A 361 -14.58 4.98 0.06
C HIS A 361 -14.88 3.56 0.52
N HIS A 362 -14.99 3.31 1.83
CA HIS A 362 -15.31 1.97 2.34
C HIS A 362 -16.67 1.46 1.86
N ASN A 363 -17.70 2.32 1.82
CA ASN A 363 -19.02 1.94 1.33
C ASN A 363 -18.95 1.42 -0.11
N TYR A 364 -18.33 2.18 -1.03
CA TYR A 364 -18.25 1.75 -2.43
C TYR A 364 -17.26 0.62 -2.63
N TRP A 365 -16.14 0.63 -1.89
CA TRP A 365 -15.20 -0.48 -1.88
C TRP A 365 -15.90 -1.79 -1.55
N ARG A 366 -16.77 -1.81 -0.54
CA ARG A 366 -17.50 -3.00 -0.08
C ARG A 366 -18.71 -3.34 -0.96
N ASN A 367 -19.55 -2.34 -1.23
CA ASN A 367 -20.93 -2.56 -1.67
C ASN A 367 -21.16 -2.28 -3.16
N SER A 368 -20.23 -1.62 -3.86
CA SER A 368 -20.41 -1.35 -5.28
C SER A 368 -20.72 -2.62 -6.08
N GLY A 369 -21.64 -2.53 -7.04
CA GLY A 369 -21.88 -3.58 -8.03
C GLY A 369 -20.74 -3.69 -9.07
N TYR A 370 -19.91 -2.65 -9.16
CA TYR A 370 -18.81 -2.51 -10.11
C TYR A 370 -17.43 -2.75 -9.48
N LYS A 371 -17.38 -3.10 -8.19
CA LYS A 371 -16.13 -3.33 -7.47
C LYS A 371 -15.21 -4.31 -8.20
N GLY A 372 -13.96 -3.91 -8.41
CA GLY A 372 -12.95 -4.74 -9.04
C GLY A 372 -13.14 -5.03 -10.54
N GLN A 373 -14.09 -4.39 -11.25
CA GLN A 373 -14.24 -4.57 -12.70
C GLN A 373 -13.20 -3.78 -13.52
N VAL A 374 -12.68 -2.70 -12.94
CA VAL A 374 -11.70 -1.80 -13.55
C VAL A 374 -10.53 -1.60 -12.57
N PRO A 375 -9.27 -1.62 -13.05
CA PRO A 375 -8.14 -1.24 -12.23
C PRO A 375 -8.19 0.24 -11.82
N MET A 376 -8.04 0.55 -10.53
CA MET A 376 -8.19 1.91 -9.99
C MET A 376 -7.30 2.13 -8.75
N GLY A 377 -6.86 3.36 -8.55
CA GLY A 377 -6.21 3.81 -7.33
C GLY A 377 -7.17 4.56 -6.43
N TRP A 378 -7.15 4.25 -5.13
CA TRP A 378 -7.95 4.92 -4.10
C TRP A 378 -7.02 5.63 -3.14
N SER A 379 -7.22 6.93 -2.95
CA SER A 379 -6.46 7.68 -1.95
C SER A 379 -6.93 7.39 -0.52
N LEU A 380 -6.01 7.39 0.44
CA LEU A 380 -6.28 7.35 1.88
C LEU A 380 -5.10 7.87 2.71
N PRO A 381 -5.29 8.23 3.99
CA PRO A 381 -4.20 8.69 4.83
C PRO A 381 -3.41 7.51 5.37
N PRO A 382 -2.09 7.48 5.17
CA PRO A 382 -1.25 6.39 5.69
C PRO A 382 -1.23 6.34 7.23
N MET A 383 -1.67 7.41 7.92
CA MET A 383 -1.88 7.41 9.38
C MET A 383 -2.96 6.45 9.87
N LEU A 384 -3.78 5.88 8.97
CA LEU A 384 -4.66 4.76 9.29
C LEU A 384 -3.89 3.55 9.85
N LEU A 385 -2.59 3.43 9.58
CA LEU A 385 -1.74 2.43 10.25
C LEU A 385 -1.80 2.56 11.79
N ASP A 386 -1.92 3.78 12.31
CA ASP A 386 -2.03 4.04 13.75
C ASP A 386 -3.47 4.12 14.22
N LEU A 387 -4.30 4.87 13.49
CA LEU A 387 -5.67 5.18 13.90
C LEU A 387 -6.63 4.00 13.69
N TYR A 388 -6.43 3.23 12.63
CA TYR A 388 -7.35 2.15 12.26
C TYR A 388 -6.65 1.00 11.49
N PRO A 389 -5.63 0.35 12.08
CA PRO A 389 -4.82 -0.65 11.38
C PRO A 389 -5.63 -1.82 10.82
N LYS A 390 -6.74 -2.20 11.48
CA LYS A 390 -7.63 -3.27 11.02
C LYS A 390 -8.36 -2.94 9.72
N LYS A 391 -8.68 -1.66 9.47
CA LYS A 391 -9.25 -1.20 8.20
C LYS A 391 -8.21 -1.33 7.08
N LEU A 392 -6.97 -0.91 7.34
CA LEU A 392 -5.89 -1.00 6.35
C LEU A 392 -5.60 -2.46 5.96
N GLN A 393 -5.56 -3.37 6.97
CA GLN A 393 -5.44 -4.81 6.74
C GLN A 393 -6.60 -5.32 5.88
N TRP A 394 -7.84 -4.96 6.20
CA TRP A 394 -9.02 -5.38 5.46
C TRP A 394 -9.00 -4.87 4.00
N LEU A 395 -8.72 -3.59 3.76
CA LEU A 395 -8.64 -3.03 2.40
C LEU A 395 -7.55 -3.72 1.57
N SER A 396 -6.38 -3.96 2.18
CA SER A 396 -5.27 -4.65 1.51
C SER A 396 -5.61 -6.09 1.10
N ALA A 397 -6.40 -6.80 1.92
CA ALA A 397 -6.84 -8.16 1.63
C ALA A 397 -8.02 -8.22 0.64
N ASN A 398 -8.81 -7.16 0.54
CA ASN A 398 -10.00 -7.06 -0.32
C ASN A 398 -9.75 -6.17 -1.54
N ASN A 399 -8.61 -6.32 -2.21
CA ASN A 399 -8.20 -5.48 -3.34
C ASN A 399 -8.68 -5.98 -4.73
N TYR A 400 -9.60 -6.95 -4.74
CA TYR A 400 -10.25 -7.51 -5.92
C TYR A 400 -9.30 -7.96 -7.03
N ASN A 401 -8.51 -9.02 -6.76
CA ASN A 401 -7.50 -9.56 -7.67
C ASN A 401 -6.44 -8.52 -8.08
N ASN A 402 -6.06 -7.65 -7.15
CA ASN A 402 -5.20 -6.49 -7.39
C ASN A 402 -5.75 -5.48 -8.40
N ASN A 403 -7.06 -5.42 -8.65
CA ASN A 403 -7.60 -4.31 -9.45
C ASN A 403 -7.60 -3.01 -8.65
N TYR A 404 -7.71 -3.05 -7.33
CA TYR A 404 -7.58 -1.85 -6.51
C TYR A 404 -6.20 -1.68 -5.92
N GLU A 405 -5.69 -0.46 -6.05
CA GLU A 405 -4.46 0.03 -5.45
C GLU A 405 -4.79 1.09 -4.39
N LEU A 406 -4.02 1.10 -3.30
CA LEU A 406 -4.07 2.14 -2.29
C LEU A 406 -2.97 3.18 -2.55
N ILE A 407 -3.36 4.44 -2.68
CA ILE A 407 -2.48 5.57 -2.88
C ILE A 407 -2.40 6.34 -1.57
N ALA A 408 -1.18 6.57 -1.08
CA ALA A 408 -1.03 7.37 0.13
C ALA A 408 -1.33 8.84 -0.16
N ASN A 409 -2.16 9.46 0.67
CA ASN A 409 -2.43 10.89 0.65
C ASN A 409 -2.48 11.41 2.09
N TYR A 410 -1.43 12.08 2.56
CA TYR A 410 -1.16 12.21 4.00
C TYR A 410 -1.80 13.42 4.68
N ASN A 411 -1.97 14.51 3.94
CA ASN A 411 -2.47 15.76 4.46
C ASN A 411 -3.35 16.44 3.43
N ASP A 412 -4.23 17.29 3.93
CA ASP A 412 -4.88 18.29 3.11
C ASP A 412 -3.93 19.50 2.98
N GLY A 413 -3.85 20.07 1.77
CA GLY A 413 -2.90 21.14 1.46
C GLY A 413 -1.47 20.68 1.19
N SER A 414 -0.49 21.41 1.71
CA SER A 414 0.94 21.23 1.41
C SER A 414 1.77 20.79 2.62
N ALA A 415 3.02 20.38 2.40
CA ALA A 415 3.94 20.14 3.51
C ALA A 415 4.18 21.42 4.32
N PRO A 416 4.57 21.32 5.60
CA PRO A 416 4.80 22.50 6.41
C PRO A 416 5.92 23.41 5.83
N ASN A 417 5.70 24.73 5.84
CA ASN A 417 6.59 25.72 5.20
C ASN A 417 7.90 25.99 5.98
N THR A 418 8.01 25.52 7.22
CA THR A 418 9.26 25.59 7.99
C THR A 418 10.14 24.39 7.72
N ALA A 419 11.45 24.57 7.59
CA ALA A 419 12.38 23.47 7.31
C ALA A 419 12.29 22.30 8.31
N ALA A 420 12.12 22.60 9.61
CA ALA A 420 11.96 21.57 10.63
C ALA A 420 10.63 20.81 10.48
N GLY A 421 9.55 21.53 10.15
CA GLY A 421 8.24 20.93 9.89
C GLY A 421 8.25 20.06 8.64
N GLU A 422 8.79 20.55 7.52
CA GLU A 422 8.95 19.78 6.28
C GLU A 422 9.76 18.51 6.49
N THR A 423 10.86 18.59 7.23
CA THR A 423 11.71 17.43 7.55
C THR A 423 10.95 16.40 8.39
N ALA A 424 10.21 16.83 9.42
CA ALA A 424 9.43 15.94 10.26
C ALA A 424 8.27 15.30 9.48
N PHE A 425 7.57 16.09 8.66
CA PHE A 425 6.49 15.64 7.79
C PHE A 425 6.97 14.57 6.79
N THR A 426 8.02 14.87 6.02
CA THR A 426 8.59 13.94 5.03
C THR A 426 9.11 12.66 5.66
N THR A 427 9.76 12.77 6.83
CA THR A 427 10.24 11.61 7.59
C THR A 427 9.08 10.73 8.05
N ALA A 428 8.02 11.33 8.61
CA ALA A 428 6.85 10.59 9.05
C ALA A 428 6.12 9.90 7.89
N TYR A 429 5.96 10.61 6.77
CA TYR A 429 5.31 10.09 5.56
C TYR A 429 6.10 8.90 4.99
N LYS A 430 7.42 9.05 4.83
CA LYS A 430 8.32 7.96 4.44
C LYS A 430 8.22 6.74 5.35
N ASP A 431 8.19 6.97 6.65
CA ASP A 431 8.16 5.91 7.64
C ASP A 431 6.84 5.13 7.58
N TYR A 432 5.70 5.78 7.33
CA TYR A 432 4.46 5.04 7.06
C TYR A 432 4.51 4.21 5.79
N LEU A 433 5.04 4.75 4.68
CA LEU A 433 5.19 3.99 3.43
C LEU A 433 6.07 2.75 3.65
N SER A 434 7.23 2.95 4.30
CA SER A 434 8.21 1.89 4.58
C SER A 434 7.65 0.79 5.49
N ASN A 435 6.76 1.15 6.41
CA ASN A 435 6.15 0.23 7.37
C ASN A 435 4.71 -0.17 6.99
N SER A 436 4.38 -0.11 5.69
CA SER A 436 3.08 -0.57 5.18
C SER A 436 3.16 -1.91 4.43
N ASN A 437 4.24 -2.66 4.59
CA ASN A 437 4.51 -3.90 3.85
C ASN A 437 4.40 -3.73 2.32
N GLY A 438 4.85 -2.57 1.82
CA GLY A 438 4.81 -2.22 0.40
C GLY A 438 3.39 -1.97 -0.14
N LEU A 439 2.40 -1.74 0.72
CA LEU A 439 1.03 -1.38 0.34
C LEU A 439 0.99 -0.04 -0.38
N PHE A 440 1.60 0.98 0.20
CA PHE A 440 1.70 2.30 -0.38
C PHE A 440 2.92 2.39 -1.31
N ARG A 441 2.71 2.08 -2.59
CA ARG A 441 3.73 2.27 -3.64
C ARG A 441 3.59 3.61 -4.34
N SER A 442 2.35 4.03 -4.52
CA SER A 442 2.01 5.34 -5.05
C SER A 442 1.71 6.31 -3.92
N MET A 443 2.09 7.56 -4.14
CA MET A 443 1.65 8.67 -3.31
C MET A 443 1.01 9.75 -4.15
N ASN A 444 0.08 10.49 -3.55
CA ASN A 444 -0.38 11.77 -4.04
C ASN A 444 0.28 12.91 -3.25
N TYR A 445 0.54 14.02 -3.94
CA TYR A 445 0.99 15.27 -3.33
C TYR A 445 0.44 16.47 -4.10
N PHE A 446 -0.18 17.42 -3.40
CA PHE A 446 -0.99 18.45 -4.05
C PHE A 446 -0.13 19.50 -4.77
N ASP A 447 1.08 19.78 -4.27
CA ASP A 447 1.97 20.76 -4.89
C ASP A 447 2.55 20.24 -6.21
N THR A 448 2.23 20.97 -7.28
CA THR A 448 2.70 20.68 -8.65
C THR A 448 4.01 21.39 -8.98
N SER A 449 4.54 22.24 -8.09
CA SER A 449 5.75 23.03 -8.28
C SER A 449 7.03 22.21 -8.18
N ALA A 450 8.15 22.73 -8.70
CA ALA A 450 9.45 22.08 -8.60
C ALA A 450 9.96 21.94 -7.15
N ALA A 451 9.43 22.73 -6.19
CA ALA A 451 9.82 22.65 -4.79
C ALA A 451 9.48 21.28 -4.18
N ALA A 452 8.37 20.68 -4.61
CA ALA A 452 7.93 19.35 -4.19
C ALA A 452 8.91 18.21 -4.56
N ASN A 453 9.86 18.43 -5.50
CA ASN A 453 10.80 17.40 -5.92
C ASN A 453 11.64 16.87 -4.75
N ASN A 454 12.07 17.73 -3.82
CA ASN A 454 12.89 17.35 -2.67
C ASN A 454 12.09 16.49 -1.68
N ILE A 455 10.83 16.86 -1.44
CA ILE A 455 9.88 16.15 -0.59
C ILE A 455 9.66 14.73 -1.15
N ILE A 456 9.32 14.63 -2.44
CA ILE A 456 9.06 13.36 -3.12
C ILE A 456 10.32 12.49 -3.15
N THR A 457 11.49 13.07 -3.44
CA THR A 457 12.78 12.33 -3.42
C THR A 457 13.08 11.77 -2.03
N THR A 458 12.77 12.53 -0.98
CA THR A 458 13.01 12.11 0.40
C THR A 458 12.10 10.95 0.81
N ILE A 459 10.81 11.06 0.47
CA ILE A 459 9.79 10.04 0.72
C ILE A 459 10.08 8.77 -0.09
N ASN A 460 10.55 8.93 -1.33
CA ASN A 460 10.96 7.86 -2.24
C ASN A 460 9.85 6.82 -2.54
N PRO A 461 8.66 7.25 -3.02
CA PRO A 461 7.63 6.33 -3.49
C PRO A 461 8.07 5.60 -4.78
N TYR A 462 7.36 4.56 -5.18
CA TYR A 462 7.53 3.97 -6.52
C TYR A 462 6.96 4.88 -7.61
N PHE A 463 5.84 5.55 -7.33
CA PHE A 463 5.13 6.45 -8.25
C PHE A 463 4.61 7.70 -7.51
N SER A 464 4.79 8.87 -8.11
CA SER A 464 4.30 10.15 -7.61
C SER A 464 3.21 10.69 -8.52
N ILE A 465 2.05 11.02 -7.93
CA ILE A 465 0.91 11.63 -8.61
C ILE A 465 0.70 13.02 -8.03
N ARG A 466 0.73 14.05 -8.86
CA ARG A 466 0.66 15.45 -8.43
C ARG A 466 -0.65 16.12 -8.72
N GLY A 467 -1.01 17.02 -7.81
CA GLY A 467 -2.23 17.80 -7.85
C GLY A 467 -3.40 17.06 -7.19
N TYR A 468 -4.37 17.86 -6.78
CA TYR A 468 -5.63 17.40 -6.21
C TYR A 468 -6.65 17.07 -7.32
N GLN A 469 -6.83 17.96 -8.28
CA GLN A 469 -7.67 17.76 -9.48
C GLN A 469 -7.11 18.50 -10.70
N GLY A 470 -7.55 18.08 -11.89
CA GLY A 470 -7.35 18.76 -13.16
C GLY A 470 -8.52 19.68 -13.55
N ALA A 471 -8.65 19.97 -14.85
CA ALA A 471 -9.74 20.80 -15.38
C ALA A 471 -10.90 19.95 -15.92
N THR A 472 -12.11 20.52 -15.92
CA THR A 472 -13.28 19.91 -16.57
C THR A 472 -13.01 19.67 -18.06
N ASN A 473 -13.30 18.45 -18.52
CA ASN A 473 -12.99 17.96 -19.88
C ASN A 473 -11.49 17.83 -20.18
N GLY A 474 -10.65 17.75 -19.14
CA GLY A 474 -9.23 17.48 -19.26
C GLY A 474 -8.33 18.71 -19.37
N ASN A 475 -7.04 18.43 -19.17
CA ASN A 475 -5.94 19.39 -19.16
C ASN A 475 -4.66 18.69 -19.61
N PRO A 476 -3.62 19.44 -20.00
CA PRO A 476 -2.31 18.86 -20.25
C PRO A 476 -1.79 18.18 -18.99
N VAL A 477 -1.15 17.02 -19.19
CA VAL A 477 -0.45 16.30 -18.12
C VAL A 477 1.04 16.28 -18.41
N SER A 478 1.86 16.48 -17.37
CA SER A 478 3.30 16.28 -17.46
C SER A 478 3.67 14.87 -17.01
N TRP A 479 4.71 14.33 -17.60
CA TRP A 479 5.39 13.12 -17.12
C TRP A 479 6.88 13.40 -17.05
N SER A 480 7.49 13.04 -15.93
CA SER A 480 8.93 13.20 -15.71
C SER A 480 9.48 12.14 -14.77
N SER A 481 10.80 12.12 -14.60
CA SER A 481 11.46 11.33 -13.56
C SER A 481 12.06 12.27 -12.52
N ILE A 482 11.66 12.11 -11.26
CA ILE A 482 12.33 12.73 -10.11
C ILE A 482 13.34 11.70 -9.60
N GLY A 483 14.59 11.83 -10.05
CA GLY A 483 15.56 10.74 -9.91
C GLY A 483 15.08 9.50 -10.69
N GLN A 484 14.72 8.43 -9.98
CA GLN A 484 14.19 7.17 -10.56
C GLN A 484 12.67 7.01 -10.37
N ILE A 485 12.00 8.02 -9.84
CA ILE A 485 10.58 8.02 -9.50
C ILE A 485 9.80 8.63 -10.67
N PRO A 486 8.88 7.90 -11.34
CA PRO A 486 7.97 8.50 -12.29
C PRO A 486 7.06 9.46 -11.55
N ASP A 487 6.85 10.60 -12.16
CA ASP A 487 6.06 11.68 -11.61
C ASP A 487 5.14 12.21 -12.71
N THR A 488 3.86 12.37 -12.37
CA THR A 488 2.87 12.92 -13.30
C THR A 488 1.87 13.82 -12.61
N THR A 489 1.31 14.78 -13.34
CA THR A 489 0.15 15.56 -12.90
C THR A 489 -1.16 14.89 -13.33
N ILE A 490 -2.20 15.04 -12.53
CA ILE A 490 -3.54 14.51 -12.81
C ILE A 490 -4.30 15.30 -13.91
N SER A 491 -5.23 14.61 -14.58
CA SER A 491 -6.25 15.22 -15.44
C SER A 491 -7.67 14.95 -14.95
N GLY A 492 -8.61 15.80 -15.36
CA GLY A 492 -10.04 15.66 -15.06
C GLY A 492 -10.44 16.31 -13.75
N SER A 493 -11.72 16.67 -13.65
CA SER A 493 -12.28 17.26 -12.44
C SER A 493 -12.66 16.21 -11.39
N THR A 494 -12.90 16.62 -10.14
CA THR A 494 -13.40 15.73 -9.09
C THR A 494 -14.80 16.11 -8.58
N GLN A 495 -15.26 15.45 -7.52
CA GLN A 495 -16.52 15.67 -6.81
C GLN A 495 -17.72 15.59 -7.78
N SER A 496 -18.75 16.41 -7.57
CA SER A 496 -19.99 16.39 -8.36
C SER A 496 -19.79 16.65 -9.88
N THR A 497 -18.59 17.05 -10.30
CA THR A 497 -18.27 17.29 -11.72
C THR A 497 -17.79 16.02 -12.44
N ALA A 498 -17.26 15.03 -11.71
CA ALA A 498 -16.65 13.81 -12.23
C ALA A 498 -17.68 12.79 -12.74
N THR A 499 -18.48 13.16 -13.73
CA THR A 499 -19.41 12.23 -14.41
C THR A 499 -18.64 11.24 -15.30
N PRO A 500 -19.20 10.07 -15.65
CA PRO A 500 -18.56 9.13 -16.58
C PRO A 500 -18.11 9.77 -17.91
N GLN A 501 -18.90 10.72 -18.42
CA GLN A 501 -18.58 11.44 -19.64
C GLN A 501 -17.43 12.44 -19.43
N GLU A 502 -17.38 13.13 -18.30
CA GLU A 502 -16.29 14.06 -17.98
C GLU A 502 -14.97 13.31 -17.83
N ILE A 503 -14.97 12.20 -17.10
CA ILE A 503 -13.82 11.31 -16.92
C ILE A 503 -13.30 10.83 -18.29
N ALA A 504 -14.20 10.38 -19.17
CA ALA A 504 -13.83 9.96 -20.52
C ALA A 504 -13.29 11.14 -21.37
N ASN A 505 -13.86 12.33 -21.24
CA ASN A 505 -13.39 13.53 -21.91
C ASN A 505 -11.98 13.91 -21.45
N ALA A 506 -11.67 13.79 -20.16
CA ALA A 506 -10.35 14.09 -19.62
C ALA A 506 -9.26 13.15 -20.16
N ALA A 507 -9.54 11.84 -20.20
CA ALA A 507 -8.63 10.87 -20.84
C ALA A 507 -8.45 11.18 -22.34
N LYS A 508 -9.56 11.48 -23.04
CA LYS A 508 -9.56 11.82 -24.46
C LYS A 508 -8.78 13.11 -24.74
N TYR A 509 -8.87 14.12 -23.88
CA TYR A 509 -8.11 15.36 -24.02
C TYR A 509 -6.62 15.06 -24.14
N VAL A 510 -6.07 14.23 -23.24
CA VAL A 510 -4.65 13.86 -23.27
C VAL A 510 -4.32 13.06 -24.52
N ALA A 511 -5.20 12.12 -24.92
CA ALA A 511 -5.01 11.34 -26.14
C ALA A 511 -4.97 12.21 -27.42
N ASP A 512 -5.88 13.19 -27.54
CA ASP A 512 -5.99 14.08 -28.71
C ASP A 512 -4.82 15.08 -28.78
N HIS A 513 -4.23 15.45 -27.64
CA HIS A 513 -3.08 16.35 -27.57
C HIS A 513 -1.74 15.60 -27.54
N THR A 514 -1.74 14.28 -27.65
CA THR A 514 -0.53 13.46 -27.82
C THR A 514 -0.29 13.23 -29.31
N ALA A 515 0.93 13.51 -29.77
CA ALA A 515 1.30 13.34 -31.17
C ALA A 515 0.97 11.93 -31.71
N ALA A 516 0.55 11.87 -32.97
CA ALA A 516 0.26 10.59 -33.63
C ALA A 516 1.50 9.69 -33.65
N GLY A 517 1.31 8.39 -33.37
CA GLY A 517 2.39 7.42 -33.25
C GLY A 517 3.15 7.47 -31.91
N THR A 518 2.69 8.29 -30.96
CA THR A 518 3.22 8.36 -29.60
C THR A 518 2.16 7.88 -28.61
N PRO A 519 2.50 6.95 -27.68
CA PRO A 519 1.58 6.54 -26.64
C PRO A 519 1.24 7.68 -25.68
N ALA A 520 -0.02 7.78 -25.29
CA ALA A 520 -0.49 8.73 -24.28
C ALA A 520 -0.59 8.05 -22.91
N PHE A 521 -0.24 8.76 -21.84
CA PHE A 521 -0.30 8.26 -20.47
C PHE A 521 -1.04 9.27 -19.60
N VAL A 522 -2.02 8.82 -18.81
CA VAL A 522 -2.84 9.73 -18.00
C VAL A 522 -3.34 9.06 -16.72
N VAL A 523 -3.24 9.80 -15.61
CA VAL A 523 -4.01 9.55 -14.39
C VAL A 523 -5.23 10.47 -14.42
N VAL A 524 -6.43 9.92 -14.32
CA VAL A 524 -7.70 10.65 -14.41
C VAL A 524 -8.46 10.55 -13.10
N SER A 525 -8.91 11.69 -12.57
CA SER A 525 -9.78 11.74 -11.38
C SER A 525 -11.16 11.13 -11.65
N VAL A 526 -11.74 10.41 -10.68
CA VAL A 526 -13.03 9.70 -10.80
C VAL A 526 -14.06 10.15 -9.75
N GLY A 527 -13.78 11.21 -9.00
CA GLY A 527 -14.58 11.61 -7.85
C GLY A 527 -14.12 10.94 -6.56
N ASP A 528 -14.91 11.10 -5.51
CA ASP A 528 -14.60 10.73 -4.11
C ASP A 528 -15.69 9.88 -3.43
N GLY A 529 -16.85 9.68 -4.07
CA GLY A 529 -18.03 9.06 -3.49
C GLY A 529 -18.68 9.81 -2.31
N GLY A 530 -18.12 10.93 -1.88
CA GLY A 530 -18.67 11.82 -0.85
C GLY A 530 -19.60 12.86 -1.46
N HIS A 531 -19.08 13.56 -2.46
CA HIS A 531 -19.78 14.59 -3.23
C HIS A 531 -20.29 14.06 -4.58
N SER A 532 -19.86 12.85 -4.95
CA SER A 532 -20.07 12.20 -6.23
C SER A 532 -20.74 10.83 -6.09
N GLY A 533 -21.01 10.18 -7.22
CA GLY A 533 -21.62 8.85 -7.29
C GLY A 533 -20.66 7.74 -6.87
N ASP A 534 -20.98 6.50 -7.24
CA ASP A 534 -20.09 5.35 -7.00
C ASP A 534 -18.86 5.45 -7.93
N PRO A 535 -17.63 5.68 -7.40
CA PRO A 535 -16.46 5.84 -8.25
C PRO A 535 -16.17 4.60 -9.11
N SER A 536 -16.55 3.40 -8.64
CA SER A 536 -16.34 2.15 -9.38
C SER A 536 -17.28 2.05 -10.58
N GLU A 537 -18.52 2.49 -10.41
CA GLU A 537 -19.50 2.59 -11.50
C GLU A 537 -19.04 3.66 -12.50
N ASP A 538 -18.64 4.83 -12.00
CA ASP A 538 -18.25 5.96 -12.84
C ASP A 538 -17.03 5.61 -13.72
N ALA A 539 -16.01 4.96 -13.16
CA ALA A 539 -14.87 4.45 -13.94
C ALA A 539 -15.27 3.37 -14.96
N ALA A 540 -16.16 2.44 -14.59
CA ALA A 540 -16.61 1.39 -15.50
C ALA A 540 -17.39 1.95 -16.69
N LEU A 541 -18.25 2.93 -16.45
CA LEU A 541 -19.01 3.62 -17.50
C LEU A 541 -18.09 4.51 -18.36
N ALA A 542 -17.15 5.23 -17.75
CA ALA A 542 -16.16 6.04 -18.48
C ALA A 542 -15.29 5.16 -19.41
N LYS A 543 -14.84 4.00 -18.91
CA LYS A 543 -14.14 2.98 -19.71
C LYS A 543 -14.96 2.56 -20.93
N ALA A 544 -16.25 2.28 -20.75
CA ALA A 544 -17.13 1.90 -21.85
C ALA A 544 -17.26 3.02 -22.90
N ILE A 545 -17.37 4.28 -22.47
CA ILE A 545 -17.43 5.46 -23.35
C ILE A 545 -16.14 5.58 -24.18
N MET A 546 -14.97 5.43 -23.54
CA MET A 546 -13.66 5.49 -24.22
C MET A 546 -13.50 4.37 -25.26
N LEU A 547 -13.89 3.15 -24.93
CA LEU A 547 -13.81 2.02 -25.86
C LEU A 547 -14.76 2.16 -27.05
N ASN A 548 -15.97 2.68 -26.84
CA ASN A 548 -16.95 2.92 -27.91
C ASN A 548 -16.55 4.09 -28.83
N ASN A 549 -15.77 5.06 -28.31
CA ASN A 549 -15.37 6.26 -29.03
C ASN A 549 -13.85 6.39 -29.13
N ALA A 550 -13.17 5.27 -29.39
CA ALA A 550 -11.71 5.18 -29.30
C ALA A 550 -10.96 6.08 -30.29
N GLY A 551 -11.62 6.56 -31.35
CA GLY A 551 -11.04 7.54 -32.29
C GLY A 551 -9.77 7.06 -32.99
N GLY A 552 -9.61 5.73 -33.14
CA GLY A 552 -8.41 5.11 -33.73
C GLY A 552 -7.24 4.92 -32.75
N ARG A 553 -7.42 5.24 -31.46
CA ARG A 553 -6.46 4.95 -30.39
C ARG A 553 -6.82 3.63 -29.69
N ASN A 554 -5.83 3.00 -29.04
CA ASN A 554 -6.03 1.76 -28.30
C ASN A 554 -5.98 2.05 -26.79
N TYR A 555 -7.13 1.99 -26.11
CA TYR A 555 -7.21 2.30 -24.67
C TYR A 555 -6.82 1.10 -23.81
N HIS A 556 -5.90 1.32 -22.87
CA HIS A 556 -5.43 0.36 -21.88
C HIS A 556 -5.73 0.91 -20.47
N PHE A 557 -6.39 0.11 -19.64
CA PHE A 557 -6.78 0.53 -18.28
C PHE A 557 -5.93 -0.20 -17.27
N LEU A 558 -5.16 0.56 -16.49
CA LEU A 558 -4.10 0.06 -15.63
C LEU A 558 -4.27 0.56 -14.20
N ARG A 559 -3.72 -0.18 -13.23
CA ARG A 559 -3.47 0.42 -11.92
C ARG A 559 -2.50 1.60 -12.06
N PRO A 560 -2.56 2.60 -11.19
CA PRO A 560 -1.55 3.67 -11.13
C PRO A 560 -0.09 3.16 -11.14
N VAL A 561 0.27 2.14 -10.34
CA VAL A 561 1.63 1.55 -10.37
C VAL A 561 1.99 0.90 -11.70
N ASP A 562 1.03 0.26 -12.38
CA ASP A 562 1.27 -0.40 -13.66
C ASP A 562 1.41 0.64 -14.78
N LEU A 563 0.64 1.73 -14.70
CA LEU A 563 0.81 2.89 -15.57
C LEU A 563 2.21 3.49 -15.42
N ALA A 564 2.69 3.66 -14.19
CA ALA A 564 4.04 4.14 -13.92
C ALA A 564 5.11 3.18 -14.44
N ALA A 565 4.95 1.86 -14.26
CA ALA A 565 5.85 0.84 -14.80
C ALA A 565 5.88 0.87 -16.33
N THR A 566 4.72 1.02 -16.97
CA THR A 566 4.57 1.13 -18.42
C THR A 566 5.25 2.39 -18.94
N TRP A 567 5.04 3.53 -18.27
CA TRP A 567 5.71 4.77 -18.63
C TRP A 567 7.23 4.67 -18.48
N LYS A 568 7.75 4.07 -17.40
CA LYS A 568 9.20 3.80 -17.24
C LYS A 568 9.75 2.98 -18.39
N ALA A 569 9.04 1.94 -18.81
CA ALA A 569 9.47 1.08 -19.91
C ALA A 569 9.51 1.84 -21.25
N TYR A 570 8.57 2.77 -21.45
CA TYR A 570 8.53 3.65 -22.63
C TYR A 570 9.60 4.77 -22.60
N SER A 571 9.82 5.40 -21.44
CA SER A 571 10.68 6.57 -21.29
C SER A 571 12.16 6.23 -21.06
N SER A 572 12.46 4.97 -20.75
CA SER A 572 13.84 4.49 -20.71
C SER A 572 14.46 4.61 -22.10
N PRO A 573 15.64 5.24 -22.26
CA PRO A 573 16.31 5.27 -23.54
C PRO A 573 16.52 3.83 -23.99
N THR A 574 15.96 3.45 -25.14
CA THR A 574 16.31 2.20 -25.82
C THR A 574 17.82 2.23 -25.99
N PRO A 575 18.60 1.36 -25.31
CA PRO A 575 20.03 1.35 -25.50
C PRO A 575 20.27 1.06 -26.99
N PRO A 576 21.23 1.76 -27.65
CA PRO A 576 21.49 1.54 -29.06
C PRO A 576 21.63 0.04 -29.29
N SER A 577 20.81 -0.48 -30.20
CA SER A 577 20.59 -1.91 -30.37
C SER A 577 21.92 -2.66 -30.34
N GLY A 578 22.12 -3.46 -29.28
CA GLY A 578 23.24 -4.35 -29.13
C GLY A 578 24.45 -3.85 -28.34
N ASN A 579 24.54 -2.63 -27.79
CA ASN A 579 25.65 -2.20 -26.91
C ASN A 579 25.17 -1.53 -25.61
N TYR A 580 25.75 -1.92 -24.47
CA TYR A 580 25.40 -1.44 -23.14
C TYR A 580 26.69 -1.17 -22.34
N GLU A 581 26.99 0.11 -22.12
CA GLU A 581 28.19 0.54 -21.39
C GLU A 581 28.05 0.22 -19.89
N ALA A 582 29.11 -0.32 -19.28
CA ALA A 582 29.09 -0.80 -17.89
C ALA A 582 29.06 0.35 -16.88
N GLU A 583 29.64 1.50 -17.21
CA GLU A 583 29.57 2.72 -16.40
C GLU A 583 28.15 3.31 -16.30
N SER A 584 27.25 2.91 -17.21
CA SER A 584 25.83 3.31 -17.20
C SER A 584 24.93 2.27 -16.54
N ALA A 585 25.48 1.13 -16.09
CA ALA A 585 24.76 0.08 -15.41
C ALA A 585 24.53 0.42 -13.92
N THR A 586 23.64 -0.33 -13.26
CA THR A 586 23.51 -0.24 -11.80
C THR A 586 24.67 -0.99 -11.14
N LEU A 587 25.51 -0.27 -10.41
CA LEU A 587 26.71 -0.79 -9.73
C LEU A 587 26.44 -0.97 -8.24
N THR A 588 26.73 -2.17 -7.71
CA THR A 588 26.56 -2.50 -6.29
C THR A 588 27.76 -3.30 -5.75
N GLY A 589 27.83 -3.48 -4.43
CA GLY A 589 28.86 -4.32 -3.81
C GLY A 589 30.29 -3.79 -3.96
N GLY A 590 30.46 -2.46 -4.06
CA GLY A 590 31.77 -1.81 -4.12
C GLY A 590 32.31 -1.56 -5.53
N VAL A 591 31.59 -1.96 -6.58
CA VAL A 591 31.92 -1.61 -7.97
C VAL A 591 31.77 -0.11 -8.17
N ALA A 592 32.74 0.52 -8.84
CA ALA A 592 32.77 1.96 -9.08
C ALA A 592 33.23 2.28 -10.50
N THR A 593 32.91 3.49 -10.98
CA THR A 593 33.34 3.95 -12.31
C THR A 593 34.73 4.57 -12.27
N TYR A 594 35.53 4.31 -13.32
CA TYR A 594 36.86 4.90 -13.50
C TYR A 594 37.03 5.41 -14.92
N THR A 595 37.81 6.47 -15.10
CA THR A 595 38.19 6.96 -16.43
C THR A 595 39.25 6.06 -17.06
N ASN A 596 39.04 5.64 -18.30
CA ASN A 596 40.04 4.94 -19.10
C ASN A 596 39.90 5.36 -20.57
N SER A 597 40.90 6.02 -21.14
CA SER A 597 40.84 6.54 -22.51
C SER A 597 40.78 5.47 -23.61
N TYR A 598 41.04 4.20 -23.28
CA TYR A 598 41.00 3.06 -24.20
C TYR A 598 39.66 2.27 -24.13
N ALA A 599 38.79 2.63 -23.19
CA ALA A 599 37.43 2.11 -23.04
C ALA A 599 36.47 2.74 -24.06
N SER A 600 35.37 2.06 -24.41
CA SER A 600 34.27 2.76 -25.09
C SER A 600 33.67 3.77 -24.15
N GLY A 601 33.31 4.95 -24.67
CA GLY A 601 32.82 6.05 -23.82
C GLY A 601 33.87 6.70 -22.90
N GLY A 602 35.09 6.15 -22.80
CA GLY A 602 36.17 6.70 -21.97
C GLY A 602 36.09 6.33 -20.48
N GLN A 603 35.20 5.40 -20.10
CA GLN A 603 34.97 4.97 -18.72
C GLN A 603 34.80 3.45 -18.63
N ILE A 604 34.98 2.89 -17.43
CA ILE A 604 34.83 1.46 -17.12
C ILE A 604 34.17 1.29 -15.74
N ALA A 605 33.56 0.12 -15.51
CA ALA A 605 33.22 -0.37 -14.18
C ALA A 605 34.38 -1.21 -13.61
N GLY A 606 35.00 -0.74 -12.53
CA GLY A 606 36.15 -1.38 -11.88
C GLY A 606 35.91 -1.63 -10.39
N SER A 607 36.97 -2.02 -9.66
CA SER A 607 36.86 -2.50 -8.27
C SER A 607 35.86 -3.66 -8.14
N PHE A 608 35.85 -4.53 -9.15
CA PHE A 608 34.95 -5.67 -9.22
C PHE A 608 35.55 -6.83 -8.43
N TYR A 609 35.14 -6.92 -7.16
CA TYR A 609 35.53 -7.94 -6.15
C TYR A 609 34.31 -8.74 -5.67
N GLN A 610 34.51 -9.69 -4.75
CA GLN A 610 33.43 -10.52 -4.20
C GLN A 610 32.25 -9.69 -3.69
N GLY A 611 31.04 -10.06 -4.11
CA GLY A 611 29.80 -9.36 -3.78
C GLY A 611 29.52 -8.14 -4.66
N GLY A 612 30.49 -7.70 -5.48
CA GLY A 612 30.29 -6.68 -6.50
C GLY A 612 29.32 -7.18 -7.58
N ALA A 613 28.46 -6.30 -8.09
CA ALA A 613 27.59 -6.61 -9.21
C ALA A 613 27.36 -5.41 -10.15
N ILE A 614 27.29 -5.70 -11.45
CA ILE A 614 27.05 -4.78 -12.55
C ILE A 614 25.74 -5.23 -13.24
N SER A 615 24.66 -4.46 -13.07
CA SER A 615 23.33 -4.83 -13.55
C SER A 615 22.87 -3.91 -14.69
N PHE A 616 22.75 -4.49 -15.88
CA PHE A 616 22.24 -3.87 -17.09
C PHE A 616 20.72 -4.07 -17.16
N ALA A 617 19.98 -2.96 -17.27
CA ALA A 617 18.53 -2.98 -17.46
C ALA A 617 18.17 -2.84 -18.95
N ASN A 618 16.97 -3.29 -19.32
CA ASN A 618 16.40 -3.15 -20.66
C ASN A 618 17.32 -3.68 -21.77
N VAL A 619 18.02 -4.78 -21.49
CA VAL A 619 18.87 -5.47 -22.45
C VAL A 619 18.00 -6.10 -23.51
N ALA A 620 18.32 -5.84 -24.78
CA ALA A 620 17.62 -6.36 -25.93
C ALA A 620 17.77 -7.88 -25.96
N SER A 621 16.74 -8.55 -26.48
CA SER A 621 16.79 -10.00 -26.62
C SER A 621 17.86 -10.41 -27.63
N GLY A 622 18.68 -11.40 -27.29
CA GLY A 622 19.70 -11.96 -28.19
C GLY A 622 20.13 -13.36 -27.77
N SER A 623 20.86 -14.03 -28.66
CA SER A 623 21.33 -15.41 -28.46
C SER A 623 22.74 -15.50 -27.87
N SER A 624 23.41 -14.36 -27.72
CA SER A 624 24.70 -14.28 -27.03
C SER A 624 24.93 -12.88 -26.47
N VAL A 625 25.74 -12.84 -25.42
CA VAL A 625 26.30 -11.60 -24.86
C VAL A 625 27.81 -11.63 -24.95
N GLN A 626 28.38 -10.59 -25.51
CA GLN A 626 29.81 -10.33 -25.55
C GLN A 626 30.14 -9.35 -24.43
N ILE A 627 31.17 -9.62 -23.64
CA ILE A 627 31.60 -8.77 -22.53
C ILE A 627 32.98 -8.25 -22.89
N ARG A 628 33.11 -6.94 -23.09
CA ARG A 628 34.41 -6.27 -23.28
C ARG A 628 34.97 -5.92 -21.90
N TYR A 629 36.21 -6.30 -21.65
CA TYR A 629 36.83 -6.20 -20.33
C TYR A 629 38.35 -5.99 -20.44
N ALA A 630 38.96 -5.47 -19.38
CA ALA A 630 40.42 -5.40 -19.20
C ALA A 630 40.81 -6.04 -17.87
N ASN A 631 41.71 -7.02 -17.91
CA ASN A 631 42.23 -7.70 -16.72
C ASN A 631 43.76 -7.60 -16.72
N GLY A 632 44.27 -6.52 -16.11
CA GLY A 632 45.71 -6.29 -15.98
C GLY A 632 46.39 -7.10 -14.86
N SER A 633 45.67 -8.01 -14.20
CA SER A 633 46.22 -8.90 -13.19
C SER A 633 46.82 -10.16 -13.82
N THR A 634 47.43 -11.02 -13.01
CA THR A 634 47.89 -12.37 -13.42
C THR A 634 46.86 -13.47 -13.16
N VAL A 635 45.70 -13.13 -12.59
CA VAL A 635 44.65 -14.07 -12.20
C VAL A 635 43.59 -14.17 -13.30
N GLN A 636 43.13 -15.38 -13.58
CA GLN A 636 41.98 -15.59 -14.46
C GLN A 636 40.69 -15.17 -13.74
N GLY A 637 40.08 -14.08 -14.20
CA GLY A 637 38.85 -13.56 -13.61
C GLY A 637 37.66 -14.48 -13.80
N LYS A 638 36.74 -14.47 -12.83
CA LYS A 638 35.49 -15.25 -12.81
C LYS A 638 34.34 -14.38 -12.31
N ALA A 639 33.18 -14.48 -12.97
CA ALA A 639 31.94 -13.85 -12.52
C ALA A 639 30.73 -14.63 -13.05
N SER A 640 29.71 -14.83 -12.22
CA SER A 640 28.41 -15.35 -12.62
C SER A 640 27.62 -14.34 -13.48
N LEU A 641 26.95 -14.85 -14.51
CA LEU A 641 26.06 -14.13 -15.40
C LEU A 641 24.62 -14.49 -15.08
N TYR A 642 23.84 -13.50 -14.68
CA TYR A 642 22.42 -13.63 -14.38
C TYR A 642 21.57 -13.00 -15.48
N VAL A 643 20.49 -13.67 -15.87
CA VAL A 643 19.45 -13.15 -16.77
C VAL A 643 18.10 -13.27 -16.08
N GLY A 644 17.36 -12.17 -15.94
CA GLY A 644 16.06 -12.16 -15.24
C GLY A 644 16.13 -12.67 -13.79
N GLY A 645 17.29 -12.54 -13.14
CA GLY A 645 17.53 -13.02 -11.78
C GLY A 645 17.97 -14.49 -11.66
N THR A 646 18.05 -15.25 -12.76
CA THR A 646 18.55 -16.63 -12.76
C THR A 646 20.03 -16.65 -13.17
N ASP A 647 20.88 -17.39 -12.44
CA ASP A 647 22.27 -17.66 -12.86
C ASP A 647 22.26 -18.59 -14.07
N VAL A 648 22.78 -18.11 -15.20
CA VAL A 648 22.73 -18.83 -16.49
C VAL A 648 24.10 -19.29 -16.97
N ALA A 649 25.20 -18.73 -16.45
CA ALA A 649 26.56 -19.10 -16.85
C ALA A 649 27.62 -18.51 -15.94
N GLN A 650 28.74 -19.23 -15.77
CA GLN A 650 29.97 -18.66 -15.23
C GLN A 650 30.82 -18.05 -16.37
N VAL A 651 31.13 -16.77 -16.28
CA VAL A 651 32.00 -16.04 -17.21
C VAL A 651 33.45 -16.16 -16.79
N THR A 652 34.34 -16.38 -17.76
CA THR A 652 35.79 -16.42 -17.54
C THR A 652 36.46 -15.24 -18.26
N LEU A 653 37.26 -14.47 -17.53
CA LEU A 653 37.90 -13.23 -17.96
C LEU A 653 39.44 -13.32 -17.84
N PRO A 654 40.13 -13.98 -18.80
CA PRO A 654 41.59 -14.15 -18.77
C PRO A 654 42.41 -12.86 -18.64
N PRO A 655 43.65 -12.90 -18.10
CA PRO A 655 44.57 -11.76 -18.14
C PRO A 655 44.73 -11.18 -19.54
N THR A 656 44.52 -9.87 -19.67
CA THR A 656 44.75 -9.13 -20.93
C THR A 656 46.16 -8.51 -20.98
N GLY A 657 46.92 -8.60 -19.89
CA GLY A 657 48.32 -8.16 -19.79
C GLY A 657 48.49 -6.68 -19.39
N SER A 658 47.43 -5.87 -19.43
CA SER A 658 47.42 -4.49 -18.95
C SER A 658 45.98 -4.03 -18.66
N TRP A 659 45.82 -3.09 -17.71
CA TRP A 659 44.54 -2.47 -17.38
C TRP A 659 43.98 -1.56 -18.49
N ASP A 660 44.80 -1.24 -19.50
CA ASP A 660 44.44 -0.47 -20.69
C ASP A 660 44.25 -1.35 -21.94
N THR A 661 44.50 -2.67 -21.82
CA THR A 661 44.33 -3.61 -22.93
C THR A 661 43.03 -4.38 -22.73
N PHE A 662 42.11 -4.21 -23.68
CA PHE A 662 40.78 -4.82 -23.64
C PHE A 662 40.71 -6.08 -24.51
N SER A 663 39.96 -7.06 -24.04
CA SER A 663 39.55 -8.24 -24.78
C SER A 663 38.03 -8.41 -24.68
N THR A 664 37.48 -9.34 -25.45
CA THR A 664 36.06 -9.65 -25.45
C THR A 664 35.86 -11.14 -25.21
N VAL A 665 34.98 -11.49 -24.27
CA VAL A 665 34.50 -12.87 -24.10
C VAL A 665 33.05 -12.96 -24.58
N THR A 666 32.73 -13.99 -25.36
CA THR A 666 31.36 -14.27 -25.82
C THR A 666 30.77 -15.40 -24.99
N VAL A 667 29.58 -15.17 -24.45
CA VAL A 667 28.78 -16.16 -23.73
C VAL A 667 27.53 -16.43 -24.56
N ASN A 668 27.40 -17.65 -25.09
CA ASN A 668 26.27 -18.07 -25.92
C ASN A 668 25.11 -18.52 -25.03
N VAL A 669 24.39 -17.54 -24.49
CA VAL A 669 23.17 -17.74 -23.71
C VAL A 669 22.10 -16.79 -24.21
N THR A 670 20.83 -17.20 -24.09
CA THR A 670 19.71 -16.28 -24.36
C THR A 670 19.71 -15.18 -23.30
N VAL A 671 19.79 -13.94 -23.76
CA VAL A 671 19.78 -12.73 -22.91
C VAL A 671 18.62 -11.83 -23.28
N GLY A 672 18.16 -11.01 -22.34
CA GLY A 672 17.09 -10.04 -22.53
C GLY A 672 16.55 -9.54 -21.18
N GLY A 673 15.94 -8.36 -21.16
CA GLY A 673 15.42 -7.75 -19.92
C GLY A 673 16.55 -7.29 -19.00
N THR A 674 16.71 -7.93 -17.84
CA THR A 674 17.81 -7.63 -16.90
C THR A 674 18.95 -8.62 -17.06
N VAL A 675 20.17 -8.13 -17.30
CA VAL A 675 21.40 -8.92 -17.35
C VAL A 675 22.35 -8.41 -16.27
N LYS A 676 22.90 -9.29 -15.43
CA LYS A 676 23.77 -8.91 -14.32
C LYS A 676 25.04 -9.76 -14.32
N LEU A 677 26.20 -9.12 -14.20
CA LEU A 677 27.47 -9.78 -13.85
C LEU A 677 27.69 -9.62 -12.35
N GLN A 678 28.00 -10.69 -11.65
CA GLN A 678 28.25 -10.67 -10.20
C GLN A 678 29.39 -11.61 -9.85
N ILE A 679 30.25 -11.22 -8.91
CA ILE A 679 31.27 -12.13 -8.36
C ILE A 679 30.67 -12.78 -7.12
N ASP A 680 30.23 -14.03 -7.28
CA ASP A 680 29.68 -14.82 -6.18
C ASP A 680 30.78 -15.42 -5.31
N ALA A 681 30.39 -16.05 -4.20
CA ALA A 681 31.34 -16.56 -3.22
C ALA A 681 32.25 -17.67 -3.78
N ASP A 682 31.71 -18.51 -4.67
CA ASP A 682 32.41 -19.58 -5.37
C ASP A 682 33.30 -19.05 -6.51
N ASP A 683 32.90 -17.99 -7.21
CA ASP A 683 33.78 -17.27 -8.14
C ASP A 683 35.01 -16.72 -7.43
N ALA A 684 34.79 -16.01 -6.32
CA ALA A 684 35.87 -15.42 -5.51
C ALA A 684 36.80 -16.49 -4.94
N ALA A 685 36.25 -17.62 -4.47
CA ALA A 685 37.05 -18.75 -4.00
C ALA A 685 37.96 -19.30 -5.11
N THR A 686 37.47 -19.37 -6.35
CA THR A 686 38.23 -19.82 -7.52
C THR A 686 39.35 -18.83 -7.90
N MET A 687 39.15 -17.54 -7.66
CA MET A 687 40.15 -16.49 -7.88
C MET A 687 41.14 -16.30 -6.71
N GLY A 688 41.02 -17.08 -5.64
CA GLY A 688 41.94 -17.03 -4.50
C GLY A 688 41.54 -16.08 -3.36
N GLY A 689 40.31 -15.58 -3.34
CA GLY A 689 39.71 -14.90 -2.18
C GLY A 689 38.97 -13.60 -2.49
N SER A 690 38.40 -13.00 -1.44
CA SER A 690 37.45 -11.87 -1.50
C SER A 690 38.00 -10.57 -2.10
N PHE A 691 39.32 -10.39 -2.10
CA PHE A 691 40.00 -9.19 -2.60
C PHE A 691 40.68 -9.40 -3.96
N THR A 692 40.40 -10.51 -4.64
CA THR A 692 40.88 -10.73 -6.01
C THR A 692 39.84 -10.26 -7.00
N THR A 693 40.26 -9.45 -7.98
CA THR A 693 39.37 -8.88 -8.97
C THR A 693 39.16 -9.79 -10.19
N ALA A 694 37.96 -9.76 -10.77
CA ALA A 694 37.69 -10.40 -12.05
C ALA A 694 38.16 -9.59 -13.28
N GLY A 695 38.65 -8.36 -13.07
CA GLY A 695 38.95 -7.39 -14.12
C GLY A 695 37.96 -6.22 -14.15
N ASN A 696 38.24 -5.22 -14.99
CA ASN A 696 37.36 -4.08 -15.24
C ASN A 696 36.45 -4.37 -16.43
N ILE A 697 35.17 -4.05 -16.33
CA ILE A 697 34.19 -4.24 -17.41
C ILE A 697 33.95 -2.91 -18.10
N ASP A 698 33.99 -2.94 -19.43
CA ASP A 698 33.76 -1.78 -20.29
C ASP A 698 32.32 -1.76 -20.78
N LYS A 699 31.88 -2.83 -21.44
CA LYS A 699 30.50 -2.95 -21.91
C LYS A 699 30.07 -4.39 -22.12
N ILE A 700 28.77 -4.58 -22.31
CA ILE A 700 28.22 -5.75 -22.95
C ILE A 700 27.66 -5.43 -24.33
N THR A 701 27.83 -6.36 -25.27
CA THR A 701 27.26 -6.30 -26.60
C THR A 701 26.36 -7.51 -26.82
N VAL A 702 25.10 -7.31 -27.21
CA VAL A 702 24.16 -8.40 -27.48
C VAL A 702 24.11 -8.67 -28.99
N SER A 703 24.27 -9.94 -29.36
CA SER A 703 24.24 -10.38 -30.76
C SER A 703 23.24 -11.53 -31.00
N GLY A 704 22.73 -11.59 -32.24
CA GLY A 704 21.66 -12.50 -32.67
C GLY A 704 20.32 -11.79 -32.79
N THR A 705 19.62 -11.93 -33.92
CA THR A 705 18.28 -11.35 -34.11
C THR A 705 17.28 -12.08 -33.21
N GLY A 706 16.54 -11.32 -32.41
CA GLY A 706 15.48 -11.79 -31.51
C GLY A 706 14.29 -12.43 -32.24
N GLY A 707 14.51 -13.59 -32.86
CA GLY A 707 13.49 -14.53 -33.29
C GLY A 707 13.57 -15.79 -32.42
N GLY A 708 12.58 -16.00 -31.56
CA GLY A 708 12.18 -17.30 -30.99
C GLY A 708 13.29 -18.32 -30.67
N GLY A 709 14.35 -17.94 -29.96
CA GLY A 709 15.51 -18.81 -29.68
C GLY A 709 15.34 -19.80 -28.54
N GLY A 710 14.12 -20.27 -28.27
CA GLY A 710 13.96 -21.51 -27.51
C GLY A 710 13.89 -22.68 -28.48
N GLN A 711 14.13 -23.90 -28.00
CA GLN A 711 13.96 -25.09 -28.82
C GLN A 711 12.46 -25.24 -29.12
N SER A 712 12.08 -25.36 -30.40
CA SER A 712 10.68 -25.47 -30.84
C SER A 712 10.22 -26.92 -30.98
N SER A 713 11.10 -27.90 -30.74
CA SER A 713 10.71 -29.31 -30.69
C SER A 713 11.58 -30.08 -29.70
N PHE A 714 10.95 -30.83 -28.81
CA PHE A 714 11.64 -31.63 -27.79
C PHE A 714 11.16 -33.07 -27.88
N GLU A 715 12.10 -34.02 -27.90
CA GLU A 715 11.79 -35.42 -27.67
C GLU A 715 11.38 -35.61 -26.20
N ALA A 716 10.37 -36.43 -25.93
CA ALA A 716 9.82 -36.61 -24.58
C ALA A 716 10.86 -37.22 -23.64
N GLU A 717 11.70 -38.13 -24.14
CA GLU A 717 12.81 -38.74 -23.41
C GLU A 717 13.91 -37.75 -22.99
N ALA A 718 13.94 -36.54 -23.56
CA ALA A 718 14.87 -35.48 -23.18
C ALA A 718 14.34 -34.61 -22.02
N ALA A 719 13.10 -34.82 -21.57
CA ALA A 719 12.51 -34.08 -20.47
C ALA A 719 13.11 -34.50 -19.11
N ALA A 720 13.09 -33.58 -18.14
CA ALA A 720 13.27 -33.95 -16.74
C ALA A 720 12.01 -34.69 -16.24
N LEU A 721 12.16 -35.97 -15.91
CA LEU A 721 11.07 -36.85 -15.49
C LEU A 721 10.92 -36.88 -13.96
N ALA A 722 9.68 -36.88 -13.47
CA ALA A 722 9.36 -37.08 -12.06
C ALA A 722 8.08 -37.92 -11.90
N GLY A 723 7.82 -38.36 -10.65
CA GLY A 723 6.56 -39.02 -10.29
C GLY A 723 6.31 -40.38 -10.94
N GLY A 724 7.37 -41.10 -11.33
CA GLY A 724 7.28 -42.46 -11.86
C GLY A 724 7.22 -42.58 -13.39
N ALA A 725 7.20 -41.46 -14.12
CA ALA A 725 7.36 -41.46 -15.58
C ALA A 725 8.74 -42.01 -15.98
N ALA A 726 8.79 -42.88 -16.99
CA ALA A 726 10.01 -43.60 -17.38
C ALA A 726 10.16 -43.75 -18.90
N ILE A 727 11.40 -43.85 -19.37
CA ILE A 727 11.75 -43.97 -20.79
C ILE A 727 11.68 -45.43 -21.23
N PHE A 728 11.08 -45.70 -22.39
CA PHE A 728 11.02 -47.02 -23.03
C PHE A 728 11.40 -46.94 -24.51
N THR A 729 11.98 -48.00 -25.06
CA THR A 729 12.27 -48.11 -26.49
C THR A 729 11.01 -48.37 -27.30
N ASN A 730 10.81 -47.64 -28.39
CA ASN A 730 9.72 -47.87 -29.35
C ASN A 730 10.17 -47.50 -30.77
N GLY A 731 10.23 -48.48 -31.68
CA GLY A 731 10.71 -48.25 -33.04
C GLY A 731 9.83 -47.34 -33.91
N GLY A 732 8.59 -47.04 -33.50
CA GLY A 732 7.69 -46.10 -34.20
C GLY A 732 7.75 -44.66 -33.67
N ALA A 733 8.52 -44.42 -32.62
CA ALA A 733 8.72 -43.12 -31.98
C ALA A 733 9.76 -42.27 -32.73
N SER A 734 9.67 -40.94 -32.64
CA SER A 734 10.83 -40.09 -32.98
C SER A 734 11.94 -40.35 -31.96
N GLY A 735 13.19 -40.34 -32.41
CA GLY A 735 14.32 -40.74 -31.56
C GLY A 735 14.36 -42.24 -31.18
N GLY A 736 13.32 -43.02 -31.44
CA GLY A 736 13.22 -44.45 -31.10
C GLY A 736 12.85 -44.72 -29.64
N GLN A 737 12.44 -43.70 -28.88
CA GLN A 737 12.09 -43.79 -27.47
C GLN A 737 10.80 -43.04 -27.17
N ILE A 738 10.11 -43.43 -26.09
CA ILE A 738 8.94 -42.74 -25.56
C ILE A 738 9.07 -42.59 -24.05
N VAL A 739 8.27 -41.73 -23.46
CA VAL A 739 8.01 -41.69 -22.02
C VAL A 739 6.67 -42.35 -21.73
N GLY A 740 6.71 -43.44 -20.97
CA GLY A 740 5.56 -44.20 -20.50
C GLY A 740 5.50 -44.24 -18.98
N SER A 741 4.72 -45.17 -18.42
CA SER A 741 4.44 -45.24 -16.97
C SER A 741 3.95 -43.89 -16.40
N PHE A 742 3.26 -43.12 -17.24
CA PHE A 742 2.79 -41.78 -16.94
C PHE A 742 1.44 -41.87 -16.24
N TYR A 743 1.47 -41.90 -14.90
CA TYR A 743 0.33 -42.02 -13.98
C TYR A 743 0.19 -40.76 -13.11
N GLN A 744 -0.78 -40.74 -12.18
CA GLN A 744 -0.98 -39.61 -11.26
C GLN A 744 0.32 -39.19 -10.55
N GLY A 745 0.65 -37.91 -10.61
CA GLY A 745 1.88 -37.33 -10.06
C GLY A 745 3.10 -37.43 -10.97
N GLY A 746 3.03 -38.22 -12.05
CA GLY A 746 4.04 -38.25 -13.10
C GLY A 746 4.13 -36.91 -13.82
N SER A 747 5.33 -36.49 -14.21
CA SER A 747 5.52 -35.26 -15.01
C SER A 747 6.73 -35.31 -15.94
N LEU A 748 6.62 -34.58 -17.05
CA LEU A 748 7.71 -34.26 -17.99
C LEU A 748 7.94 -32.75 -17.96
N THR A 749 9.16 -32.30 -17.68
CA THR A 749 9.53 -30.87 -17.69
C THR A 749 10.57 -30.56 -18.75
N PHE A 750 10.25 -29.62 -19.63
CA PHE A 750 11.11 -29.08 -20.69
C PHE A 750 11.47 -27.64 -20.36
N THR A 751 12.75 -27.29 -20.47
CA THR A 751 13.25 -25.93 -20.23
C THR A 751 13.76 -25.30 -21.52
N GLY A 752 13.63 -23.99 -21.67
CA GLY A 752 14.13 -23.28 -22.85
C GLY A 752 13.23 -23.44 -24.08
N ALA A 753 11.92 -23.59 -23.88
CA ALA A 753 10.91 -23.61 -24.93
C ALA A 753 10.83 -22.26 -25.67
N ALA A 754 10.77 -22.32 -27.00
CA ALA A 754 10.52 -21.14 -27.84
C ALA A 754 9.17 -20.50 -27.49
N SER A 755 9.02 -19.22 -27.83
CA SER A 755 7.70 -18.60 -27.81
C SER A 755 6.87 -19.12 -28.97
N GLY A 756 5.66 -19.60 -28.67
CA GLY A 756 4.68 -20.04 -29.66
C GLY A 756 3.26 -19.75 -29.20
N SER A 757 2.35 -19.88 -30.15
CA SER A 757 0.90 -19.69 -29.99
C SER A 757 0.15 -21.00 -29.72
N SER A 758 0.85 -22.13 -29.83
CA SER A 758 0.29 -23.45 -29.49
C SER A 758 1.39 -24.47 -29.15
N LEU A 759 0.99 -25.54 -28.47
CA LEU A 759 1.81 -26.72 -28.20
C LEU A 759 1.18 -27.95 -28.86
N THR A 760 1.92 -28.63 -29.72
CA THR A 760 1.55 -29.94 -30.27
C THR A 760 2.27 -31.05 -29.51
N VAL A 761 1.53 -32.04 -29.04
CA VAL A 761 2.05 -33.23 -28.35
C VAL A 761 1.82 -34.45 -29.23
N ARG A 762 2.89 -35.18 -29.57
CA ARG A 762 2.82 -36.49 -30.23
C ARG A 762 2.80 -37.59 -29.16
N TYR A 763 1.83 -38.50 -29.27
CA TYR A 763 1.55 -39.51 -28.24
C TYR A 763 0.97 -40.80 -28.83
N ALA A 764 1.01 -41.88 -28.06
CA ALA A 764 0.31 -43.14 -28.34
C ALA A 764 -0.50 -43.59 -27.12
N ASN A 765 -1.79 -43.89 -27.30
CA ASN A 765 -2.67 -44.38 -26.25
C ASN A 765 -3.35 -45.68 -26.70
N GLY A 766 -2.75 -46.81 -26.32
CA GLY A 766 -3.27 -48.14 -26.65
C GLY A 766 -4.37 -48.66 -25.72
N SER A 767 -4.86 -47.83 -24.80
CA SER A 767 -5.98 -48.18 -23.90
C SER A 767 -7.33 -47.86 -24.55
N THR A 768 -8.43 -48.19 -23.85
CA THR A 768 -9.78 -47.75 -24.24
C THR A 768 -10.22 -46.46 -23.54
N ILE A 769 -9.36 -45.84 -22.73
CA ILE A 769 -9.65 -44.65 -21.92
C ILE A 769 -9.01 -43.43 -22.57
N THR A 770 -9.73 -42.30 -22.64
CA THR A 770 -9.15 -41.02 -23.07
C THR A 770 -8.24 -40.47 -21.98
N GLY A 771 -6.94 -40.34 -22.28
CA GLY A 771 -5.95 -39.80 -21.36
C GLY A 771 -6.10 -38.30 -21.14
N ARG A 772 -5.65 -37.81 -19.98
CA ARG A 772 -5.64 -36.39 -19.61
C ARG A 772 -4.37 -36.03 -18.85
N ALA A 773 -3.86 -34.82 -19.07
CA ALA A 773 -2.76 -34.22 -18.32
C ALA A 773 -2.85 -32.69 -18.36
N SER A 774 -2.56 -32.01 -17.25
CA SER A 774 -2.40 -30.57 -17.16
C SER A 774 -1.11 -30.07 -17.84
N LEU A 775 -1.22 -28.92 -18.50
CA LEU A 775 -0.13 -28.18 -19.13
C LEU A 775 0.21 -26.95 -18.28
N TYR A 776 1.45 -26.93 -17.78
CA TYR A 776 2.00 -25.81 -17.05
C TYR A 776 3.01 -25.04 -17.90
N VAL A 777 2.88 -23.72 -17.94
CA VAL A 777 3.85 -22.80 -18.58
C VAL A 777 4.43 -21.89 -17.50
N ASN A 778 5.74 -21.96 -17.29
CA ASN A 778 6.45 -21.24 -16.22
C ASN A 778 5.83 -21.41 -14.83
N GLY A 779 5.33 -22.63 -14.54
CA GLY A 779 4.73 -22.99 -13.25
C GLY A 779 3.25 -22.62 -13.08
N VAL A 780 2.63 -21.98 -14.08
CA VAL A 780 1.19 -21.69 -14.10
C VAL A 780 0.46 -22.77 -14.89
N ASP A 781 -0.60 -23.36 -14.35
CA ASP A 781 -1.51 -24.24 -15.08
C ASP A 781 -2.31 -23.40 -16.10
N VAL A 782 -2.16 -23.72 -17.39
CA VAL A 782 -2.74 -22.91 -18.47
C VAL A 782 -3.76 -23.66 -19.32
N ALA A 783 -3.75 -24.99 -19.31
CA ALA A 783 -4.65 -25.79 -20.13
C ALA A 783 -4.62 -27.28 -19.76
N GLN A 784 -5.66 -28.01 -20.17
CA GLN A 784 -5.68 -29.47 -20.12
C GLN A 784 -5.40 -30.07 -21.49
N ILE A 785 -4.50 -31.05 -21.54
CA ILE A 785 -4.19 -31.88 -22.71
C ILE A 785 -5.09 -33.11 -22.69
N VAL A 786 -5.78 -33.38 -23.80
CA VAL A 786 -6.67 -34.54 -23.96
C VAL A 786 -6.08 -35.50 -25.00
N LEU A 787 -5.90 -36.77 -24.61
CA LEU A 787 -5.17 -37.80 -25.36
C LEU A 787 -6.08 -39.02 -25.68
N PRO A 788 -6.97 -38.93 -26.69
CA PRO A 788 -7.85 -40.04 -27.09
C PRO A 788 -7.14 -41.37 -27.42
N PRO A 789 -7.82 -42.53 -27.31
CA PRO A 789 -7.29 -43.81 -27.78
C PRO A 789 -6.80 -43.77 -29.23
N THR A 790 -5.55 -44.17 -29.46
CA THR A 790 -4.96 -44.32 -30.80
C THR A 790 -5.12 -45.73 -31.36
N GLY A 791 -5.63 -46.66 -30.55
CA GLY A 791 -5.93 -48.05 -30.93
C GLY A 791 -4.77 -49.04 -30.73
N SER A 792 -3.56 -48.57 -30.46
CA SER A 792 -2.39 -49.40 -30.14
C SER A 792 -1.29 -48.58 -29.46
N TRP A 793 -0.50 -49.21 -28.59
CA TRP A 793 0.66 -48.60 -27.92
C TRP A 793 1.82 -48.25 -28.87
N ASN A 794 1.71 -48.63 -30.14
CA ASN A 794 2.67 -48.32 -31.21
C ASN A 794 2.08 -47.42 -32.31
N THR A 795 0.83 -46.96 -32.16
CA THR A 795 0.17 -46.06 -33.12
C THR A 795 0.15 -44.66 -32.53
N PHE A 796 0.82 -43.72 -33.21
CA PHE A 796 0.98 -42.34 -32.75
C PHE A 796 -0.02 -41.39 -33.39
N SER A 797 -0.49 -40.42 -32.62
CA SER A 797 -1.31 -39.28 -33.05
C SER A 797 -0.74 -37.99 -32.47
N THR A 798 -1.31 -36.85 -32.84
CA THR A 798 -0.96 -35.54 -32.29
C THR A 798 -2.18 -34.84 -31.73
N VAL A 799 -2.02 -34.14 -30.61
CA VAL A 799 -3.01 -33.17 -30.10
C VAL A 799 -2.34 -31.80 -30.04
N THR A 800 -3.09 -30.75 -30.40
CA THR A 800 -2.61 -29.36 -30.28
C THR A 800 -3.45 -28.63 -29.24
N VAL A 801 -2.77 -27.95 -28.32
CA VAL A 801 -3.35 -27.03 -27.35
C VAL A 801 -2.99 -25.61 -27.77
N ASN A 802 -3.99 -24.77 -28.01
CA ASN A 802 -3.79 -23.37 -28.39
C ASN A 802 -3.62 -22.51 -27.13
N GLY A 803 -2.66 -21.59 -27.15
CA GLY A 803 -2.32 -20.74 -26.02
C GLY A 803 -0.85 -20.32 -26.07
N ALA A 804 -0.53 -19.16 -25.50
CA ALA A 804 0.85 -18.69 -25.45
C ALA A 804 1.72 -19.66 -24.62
N VAL A 805 2.78 -20.17 -25.23
CA VAL A 805 3.74 -21.11 -24.62
C VAL A 805 5.15 -20.58 -24.77
N GLN A 806 5.95 -20.56 -23.69
CA GLN A 806 7.36 -20.17 -23.72
C GLN A 806 8.07 -20.55 -22.41
N GLY A 807 9.39 -20.67 -22.45
CA GLY A 807 10.20 -20.83 -21.24
C GLY A 807 10.20 -22.26 -20.71
N THR A 808 9.59 -22.51 -19.55
CA THR A 808 9.47 -23.86 -18.99
C THR A 808 8.10 -24.44 -19.30
N ILE A 809 8.06 -25.61 -19.92
CA ILE A 809 6.84 -26.36 -20.23
C ILE A 809 6.83 -27.62 -19.38
N LYS A 810 5.78 -27.82 -18.59
CA LYS A 810 5.61 -29.04 -17.80
C LYS A 810 4.27 -29.68 -18.12
N ILE A 811 4.28 -30.98 -18.42
CA ILE A 811 3.08 -31.81 -18.62
C ILE A 811 3.00 -32.74 -17.41
N GLN A 812 1.89 -32.71 -16.67
CA GLN A 812 1.72 -33.46 -15.43
C GLN A 812 0.31 -34.06 -15.34
N ILE A 813 0.17 -35.25 -14.77
CA ILE A 813 -1.15 -35.81 -14.43
C ILE A 813 -1.48 -35.41 -12.99
N ASP A 814 -2.40 -34.46 -12.85
CA ASP A 814 -2.87 -34.00 -11.54
C ASP A 814 -3.97 -34.91 -10.97
N ALA A 815 -4.38 -34.63 -9.74
CA ALA A 815 -5.35 -35.47 -9.04
C ALA A 815 -6.73 -35.48 -9.71
N ASP A 816 -7.14 -34.35 -10.27
CA ASP A 816 -8.38 -34.19 -11.03
C ASP A 816 -8.30 -34.87 -12.41
N ASP A 817 -7.15 -34.81 -13.10
CA ASP A 817 -6.91 -35.60 -14.33
C ASP A 817 -7.08 -37.09 -14.06
N ALA A 818 -6.39 -37.60 -13.03
CA ALA A 818 -6.44 -39.02 -12.65
C ALA A 818 -7.85 -39.45 -12.24
N SER A 819 -8.57 -38.59 -11.50
CA SER A 819 -9.96 -38.86 -11.12
C SER A 819 -10.86 -39.01 -12.35
N THR A 820 -10.64 -38.17 -13.38
CA THR A 820 -11.42 -38.19 -14.63
C THR A 820 -11.12 -39.43 -15.47
N MET A 821 -9.89 -39.96 -15.39
CA MET A 821 -9.49 -41.20 -16.05
C MET A 821 -9.91 -42.47 -15.28
N GLY A 822 -10.46 -42.34 -14.07
CA GLY A 822 -10.97 -43.46 -13.27
C GLY A 822 -10.01 -43.98 -12.20
N GLY A 823 -8.92 -43.27 -11.88
CA GLY A 823 -8.06 -43.55 -10.73
C GLY A 823 -6.57 -43.30 -10.93
N SER A 824 -5.81 -43.42 -9.84
CA SER A 824 -4.39 -43.08 -9.75
C SER A 824 -3.44 -43.94 -10.59
N PHE A 825 -3.86 -45.16 -10.95
CA PHE A 825 -3.07 -46.12 -11.74
C PHE A 825 -3.48 -46.20 -13.21
N ILE A 826 -4.25 -45.23 -13.70
CA ILE A 826 -4.63 -45.12 -15.10
C ILE A 826 -3.64 -44.18 -15.81
N THR A 827 -3.08 -44.62 -16.93
CA THR A 827 -2.11 -43.83 -17.68
C THR A 827 -2.79 -42.91 -18.68
N ALA A 828 -2.22 -41.71 -18.91
CA ALA A 828 -2.68 -40.80 -19.95
C ALA A 828 -2.21 -41.22 -21.37
N GLY A 829 -1.31 -42.21 -21.48
CA GLY A 829 -0.67 -42.61 -22.73
C GLY A 829 0.85 -42.49 -22.69
N ASN A 830 1.51 -42.93 -23.76
CA ASN A 830 2.94 -42.74 -23.98
C ASN A 830 3.17 -41.42 -24.73
N LEU A 831 4.06 -40.56 -24.21
CA LEU A 831 4.46 -39.31 -24.88
C LEU A 831 5.76 -39.52 -25.66
N ASP A 832 5.82 -38.94 -26.85
CA ASP A 832 6.91 -39.12 -27.79
C ASP A 832 7.66 -37.82 -28.05
N LYS A 833 6.97 -36.74 -28.41
CA LYS A 833 7.59 -35.41 -28.52
C LYS A 833 6.60 -34.29 -28.34
N ILE A 834 7.13 -33.09 -28.10
CA ILE A 834 6.39 -31.83 -28.17
C ILE A 834 6.96 -30.91 -29.26
N THR A 835 6.09 -30.10 -29.87
CA THR A 835 6.44 -29.06 -30.84
C THR A 835 5.70 -27.77 -30.49
N ILE A 836 6.40 -26.65 -30.54
CA ILE A 836 5.87 -25.32 -30.27
C ILE A 836 5.66 -24.62 -31.61
N ASN A 837 4.44 -24.15 -31.88
CA ASN A 837 4.07 -23.53 -33.16
C ASN A 837 3.71 -22.05 -33.05
#